data_AF-A0A8T0E998-F1
#
_entry.id   AF-A0A8T0E998-F1
#
_cell.length_a   1.000
_cell.length_b   1.000
_cell.length_c   1.000
_cell.angle_alpha   90.00
_cell.angle_beta   90.00
_cell.angle_gamma   90.00
#
_symmetry.space_group_name_H-M   'P 1'
#
loop_
_entity.id
_entity.type
_entity.pdbx_description
1 polymer ?
#
loop_
_entity_poly.entity_id
_entity_poly.type
_entity_poly.pdbx_seq_one_letter_code
_entity_poly.pdbx_strand_id
1 'polypeptide(L)'
;MATPLEQFIVKVRSLSFPVTFEPLHDFVSKSSSLLLKNSNLLDDVLETLDIQEHSIGVLAVLCVKLSLPVVPDFDAQFFRVQEFINNCNGEQVRFAPDMFGRLCQLFTMCLVERQQYIRGIPILIKAIQKIQLFPSQLTSIHACLCQLCLLAKCMKPALPFLDTDITDINKERGAFETKSFLLYYYYGGMIYTSLKNYDRALYFYEVAITTPSMAVSHIMLEAYKKYILVSLILYGKIPNLPKFTSHVVGRFIKPLSQAYHDLATAYATNTPAEVRAVIHKHNEVFVRDNNMGLVKQCVSFLYKKNIQRLTKTFLTLSLSDMATKVELSGPTEAEFYVLKMLRKKFTAKKFTSLMDDDNQFTIGPETVEYTLILDCCDIEAAVNRIFNELIEAGTFESLTKVVQEYEEASTSFEKHQKILESKRKSIEEQKKVLSELREKQGPLQKVYETAPGKKPELSEDNLSLVKQWMECRIESKKEFYEYLIGEVRDKTENFERESRMQVHTDFQTISFWLLKYESFTQDLDLLLRKIFDDWASKKREISVLKKYRNFNLEKIERVTKQIAQKEEVIETDRMEKEKEIQREREILKRRLAATLIQAYWRGTMVRKHLGPYKIKKPKKKGKKDKKGKKKGKK
;
A
#
# COMPACT_ATOMS: atom_id res chain seq x y z
N MET A 1 -30.43 -30.74 -52.72
CA MET A 1 -31.28 -30.72 -51.51
C MET A 1 -30.51 -29.98 -50.44
N ALA A 2 -30.99 -28.83 -49.95
CA ALA A 2 -30.26 -28.04 -48.98
C ALA A 2 -30.04 -28.84 -47.69
N THR A 3 -28.82 -28.84 -47.17
CA THR A 3 -28.49 -29.55 -45.92
C THR A 3 -29.31 -28.95 -44.76
N PRO A 4 -29.60 -29.72 -43.68
CA PRO A 4 -30.35 -29.22 -42.53
C PRO A 4 -29.77 -27.93 -41.91
N LEU A 5 -28.45 -27.72 -42.05
CA LEU A 5 -27.72 -26.52 -41.62
C LEU A 5 -27.95 -25.32 -42.56
N GLU A 6 -27.95 -25.53 -43.88
CA GLU A 6 -28.28 -24.48 -44.85
C GLU A 6 -29.74 -24.01 -44.68
N GLN A 7 -30.67 -24.93 -44.40
CA GLN A 7 -32.05 -24.59 -44.09
C GLN A 7 -32.19 -23.81 -42.77
N PHE A 8 -31.30 -24.07 -41.80
CA PHE A 8 -31.21 -23.30 -40.56
C PHE A 8 -30.73 -21.86 -40.84
N ILE A 9 -29.64 -21.68 -41.61
CA ILE A 9 -29.13 -20.36 -41.99
C ILE A 9 -30.17 -19.55 -42.78
N VAL A 10 -30.82 -20.18 -43.77
CA VAL A 10 -31.86 -19.51 -44.59
C VAL A 10 -33.05 -19.08 -43.73
N LYS A 11 -33.48 -19.92 -42.78
CA LYS A 11 -34.57 -19.56 -41.85
C LYS A 11 -34.16 -18.45 -40.89
N VAL A 12 -32.95 -18.49 -40.33
CA VAL A 12 -32.41 -17.43 -39.47
C VAL A 12 -32.34 -16.11 -40.23
N ARG A 13 -31.83 -16.11 -41.47
CA ARG A 13 -31.82 -14.91 -42.34
C ARG A 13 -33.22 -14.38 -42.66
N SER A 14 -34.18 -15.27 -42.95
CA SER A 14 -35.56 -14.86 -43.25
C SER A 14 -36.31 -14.29 -42.03
N LEU A 15 -35.98 -14.76 -40.83
CA LEU A 15 -36.64 -14.41 -39.57
C LEU A 15 -35.90 -13.33 -38.78
N SER A 16 -34.80 -12.78 -39.32
CA SER A 16 -34.06 -11.63 -38.75
C SER A 16 -34.65 -10.26 -39.10
N PHE A 17 -35.53 -10.18 -40.10
CA PHE A 17 -36.15 -8.93 -40.57
C PHE A 17 -37.54 -8.56 -39.99
N PRO A 18 -38.38 -9.47 -39.46
CA PRO A 18 -39.66 -9.08 -38.87
C PRO A 18 -39.49 -8.46 -37.47
N VAL A 19 -40.40 -7.55 -37.10
CA VAL A 19 -40.44 -6.81 -35.82
C VAL A 19 -40.60 -7.71 -34.58
N THR A 20 -41.05 -8.96 -34.77
CA THR A 20 -41.24 -9.95 -33.70
C THR A 20 -40.22 -11.08 -33.79
N PHE A 21 -39.26 -11.09 -32.85
CA PHE A 21 -38.17 -12.08 -32.78
C PHE A 21 -38.53 -13.38 -32.02
N GLU A 22 -39.77 -13.53 -31.57
CA GLU A 22 -40.28 -14.73 -30.87
C GLU A 22 -40.23 -16.03 -31.71
N PRO A 23 -40.70 -16.05 -32.97
CA PRO A 23 -40.60 -17.26 -33.81
C PRO A 23 -39.15 -17.66 -34.11
N LEU A 24 -38.23 -16.69 -34.13
CA LEU A 24 -36.79 -16.95 -34.28
C LEU A 24 -36.23 -17.64 -33.04
N HIS A 25 -36.59 -17.17 -31.83
CA HIS A 25 -36.21 -17.80 -30.56
C HIS A 25 -36.72 -19.24 -30.42
N ASP A 26 -38.00 -19.48 -30.72
CA ASP A 26 -38.62 -20.81 -30.65
C ASP A 26 -38.01 -21.80 -31.65
N PHE A 27 -37.66 -21.32 -32.85
CA PHE A 27 -36.97 -22.13 -33.84
C PHE A 27 -35.54 -22.47 -33.41
N VAL A 28 -34.83 -21.50 -32.85
CA VAL A 28 -33.44 -21.64 -32.40
C VAL A 28 -33.34 -22.57 -31.20
N SER A 29 -34.22 -22.44 -30.20
CA SER A 29 -34.24 -23.33 -29.03
C SER A 29 -34.48 -24.80 -29.41
N LYS A 30 -35.38 -25.07 -30.37
CA LYS A 30 -35.64 -26.40 -30.94
C LYS A 30 -34.48 -26.93 -31.80
N SER A 31 -33.75 -26.05 -32.47
CA SER A 31 -32.61 -26.41 -33.32
C SER A 31 -31.33 -26.79 -32.58
N SER A 32 -31.24 -26.53 -31.26
CA SER A 32 -30.07 -26.85 -30.42
C SER A 32 -29.59 -28.31 -30.54
N SER A 33 -30.52 -29.26 -30.69
CA SER A 33 -30.22 -30.68 -30.89
C SER A 33 -29.65 -31.03 -32.28
N LEU A 34 -29.97 -30.23 -33.31
CA LEU A 34 -29.43 -30.37 -34.67
C LEU A 34 -28.04 -29.75 -34.80
N LEU A 35 -27.80 -28.66 -34.07
CA LEU A 35 -26.50 -27.99 -34.02
C LEU A 35 -25.45 -28.86 -33.28
N LEU A 36 -25.85 -29.54 -32.19
CA LEU A 36 -24.98 -30.47 -31.47
C LEU A 36 -24.47 -31.64 -32.34
N LYS A 37 -25.28 -32.10 -33.30
CA LYS A 37 -24.91 -33.21 -34.21
C LYS A 37 -23.93 -32.81 -35.30
N ASN A 38 -23.82 -31.52 -35.61
CA ASN A 38 -22.99 -30.99 -36.69
C ASN A 38 -21.89 -30.04 -36.18
N SER A 39 -21.30 -30.35 -35.01
CA SER A 39 -20.33 -29.48 -34.32
C SER A 39 -19.16 -29.00 -35.17
N ASN A 40 -18.70 -29.83 -36.11
CA ASN A 40 -17.50 -29.59 -36.91
C ASN A 40 -17.72 -28.59 -38.06
N LEU A 41 -18.97 -28.38 -38.50
CA LEU A 41 -19.33 -27.44 -39.57
C LEU A 41 -19.82 -26.09 -39.02
N LEU A 42 -19.93 -25.95 -37.70
CA LEU A 42 -20.44 -24.73 -37.08
C LEU A 42 -19.47 -23.55 -37.19
N ASP A 43 -18.18 -23.77 -37.51
CA ASP A 43 -17.23 -22.68 -37.77
C ASP A 43 -17.54 -21.98 -39.10
N ASP A 44 -17.76 -22.74 -40.17
CA ASP A 44 -18.19 -22.23 -41.47
C ASP A 44 -19.54 -21.51 -41.39
N VAL A 45 -20.46 -22.02 -40.56
CA VAL A 45 -21.77 -21.40 -40.31
C VAL A 45 -21.62 -20.03 -39.63
N LEU A 46 -20.66 -19.86 -38.71
CA LEU A 46 -20.42 -18.57 -38.04
C LEU A 46 -19.82 -17.53 -38.99
N GLU A 47 -18.96 -17.93 -39.93
CA GLU A 47 -18.39 -17.01 -40.93
C GLU A 47 -19.43 -16.50 -41.93
N THR A 48 -20.50 -17.28 -42.17
CA THR A 48 -21.59 -16.89 -43.07
C THR A 48 -22.66 -16.01 -42.41
N LEU A 49 -22.66 -15.85 -41.09
CA LEU A 49 -23.69 -15.12 -40.34
C LEU A 49 -23.15 -13.77 -39.85
N ASP A 50 -23.85 -12.68 -40.18
CA ASP A 50 -23.50 -11.36 -39.64
C ASP A 50 -23.90 -11.26 -38.16
N ILE A 51 -22.95 -10.84 -37.33
CA ILE A 51 -23.05 -10.68 -35.88
C ILE A 51 -24.11 -9.62 -35.52
N GLN A 52 -24.28 -8.58 -36.33
CA GLN A 52 -25.24 -7.47 -36.08
C GLN A 52 -26.69 -7.85 -36.43
N GLU A 53 -26.88 -8.60 -37.52
CA GLU A 53 -28.20 -8.92 -38.07
C GLU A 53 -28.76 -10.27 -37.58
N HIS A 54 -27.88 -11.22 -37.21
CA HIS A 54 -28.25 -12.60 -36.84
C HIS A 54 -27.78 -12.96 -35.43
N SER A 55 -27.78 -11.98 -34.51
CA SER A 55 -27.23 -12.13 -33.16
C SER A 55 -27.81 -13.34 -32.39
N ILE A 56 -29.11 -13.61 -32.50
CA ILE A 56 -29.77 -14.75 -31.82
C ILE A 56 -29.30 -16.11 -32.38
N GLY A 57 -29.09 -16.20 -33.70
CA GLY A 57 -28.62 -17.41 -34.35
C GLY A 57 -27.16 -17.72 -33.99
N VAL A 58 -26.31 -16.68 -34.03
CA VAL A 58 -24.89 -16.77 -33.61
C VAL A 58 -24.78 -17.17 -32.13
N LEU A 59 -25.64 -16.59 -31.27
CA LEU A 59 -25.67 -16.88 -29.84
C LEU A 59 -25.94 -18.37 -29.56
N ALA A 60 -26.91 -18.97 -30.24
CA ALA A 60 -27.23 -20.38 -30.03
C ALA A 60 -26.13 -21.32 -30.54
N VAL A 61 -25.47 -20.98 -31.65
CA VAL A 61 -24.31 -21.71 -32.14
C VAL A 61 -23.14 -21.63 -31.16
N LEU A 62 -22.89 -20.45 -30.57
CA LEU A 62 -21.86 -20.26 -29.54
C LEU A 62 -22.19 -21.01 -28.24
N CYS A 63 -23.45 -21.00 -27.79
CA CYS A 63 -23.91 -21.80 -26.64
C CYS A 63 -23.64 -23.29 -26.84
N VAL A 64 -23.90 -23.81 -28.04
CA VAL A 64 -23.66 -25.22 -28.39
C VAL A 64 -22.17 -25.53 -28.41
N LYS A 65 -21.33 -24.64 -28.94
CA LYS A 65 -19.86 -24.81 -28.94
C LYS A 65 -19.25 -24.80 -27.55
N LEU A 66 -19.66 -23.87 -26.69
CA LEU A 66 -19.19 -23.79 -25.30
C LEU A 66 -19.71 -24.94 -24.44
N SER A 67 -20.79 -25.61 -24.85
CA SER A 67 -21.30 -26.81 -24.19
C SER A 67 -20.52 -28.08 -24.54
N LEU A 68 -19.60 -28.05 -25.51
CA LEU A 68 -18.78 -29.20 -25.87
C LEU A 68 -17.65 -29.41 -24.86
N PRO A 69 -17.41 -30.65 -24.39
CA PRO A 69 -16.46 -30.95 -23.32
C PRO A 69 -14.98 -30.76 -23.72
N VAL A 70 -14.68 -30.66 -25.02
CA VAL A 70 -13.32 -30.43 -25.53
C VAL A 70 -13.37 -29.30 -26.55
N VAL A 71 -12.82 -28.15 -26.17
CA VAL A 71 -12.59 -27.02 -27.07
C VAL A 71 -11.13 -27.06 -27.53
N PRO A 72 -10.83 -27.43 -28.79
CA PRO A 72 -9.46 -27.56 -29.29
C PRO A 72 -8.71 -26.22 -29.28
N ASP A 73 -9.40 -25.11 -29.54
CA ASP A 73 -8.83 -23.75 -29.58
C ASP A 73 -9.64 -22.77 -28.73
N PHE A 74 -9.34 -22.73 -27.43
CA PHE A 74 -10.07 -21.87 -26.48
C PHE A 74 -9.83 -20.39 -26.72
N ASP A 75 -8.62 -19.98 -27.11
CA ASP A 75 -8.34 -18.56 -27.38
C ASP A 75 -9.12 -18.06 -28.60
N ALA A 76 -9.30 -18.88 -29.64
CA ALA A 76 -10.13 -18.54 -30.79
C ALA A 76 -11.62 -18.45 -30.42
N GLN A 77 -12.13 -19.40 -29.62
CA GLN A 77 -13.51 -19.33 -29.14
C GLN A 77 -13.74 -18.19 -28.15
N PHE A 78 -12.78 -17.90 -27.29
CA PHE A 78 -12.80 -16.75 -26.39
C PHE A 78 -12.84 -15.43 -27.18
N PHE A 79 -12.01 -15.29 -28.21
CA PHE A 79 -12.02 -14.13 -29.09
C PHE A 79 -13.36 -13.99 -29.81
N ARG A 80 -13.94 -15.08 -30.32
CA ARG A 80 -15.28 -15.07 -30.95
C ARG A 80 -16.40 -14.68 -29.99
N VAL A 81 -16.36 -15.15 -28.74
CA VAL A 81 -17.33 -14.74 -27.70
C VAL A 81 -17.13 -13.27 -27.32
N GLN A 82 -15.88 -12.80 -27.24
CA GLN A 82 -15.56 -11.40 -26.98
C GLN A 82 -16.04 -10.49 -28.13
N GLU A 83 -15.79 -10.87 -29.38
CA GLU A 83 -16.23 -10.16 -30.57
C GLU A 83 -17.76 -10.12 -30.65
N PHE A 84 -18.41 -11.25 -30.39
CA PHE A 84 -19.87 -11.33 -30.28
C PHE A 84 -20.39 -10.36 -29.21
N ILE A 85 -19.92 -10.42 -27.96
CA ILE A 85 -20.44 -9.56 -26.89
C ILE A 85 -20.17 -8.06 -27.15
N ASN A 86 -19.06 -7.72 -27.82
CA ASN A 86 -18.77 -6.34 -28.18
C ASN A 86 -19.67 -5.81 -29.32
N ASN A 87 -19.89 -6.63 -30.35
CA ASN A 87 -20.52 -6.21 -31.60
C ASN A 87 -22.00 -6.62 -31.69
N CYS A 88 -22.55 -7.32 -30.71
CA CYS A 88 -23.92 -7.82 -30.76
C CYS A 88 -24.97 -6.71 -30.65
N ASN A 89 -26.09 -6.88 -31.37
CA ASN A 89 -27.26 -6.02 -31.32
C ASN A 89 -28.03 -6.26 -30.01
N GLY A 90 -28.11 -5.20 -29.20
CA GLY A 90 -28.77 -5.25 -27.89
C GLY A 90 -30.28 -5.50 -27.97
N GLU A 91 -30.95 -5.10 -29.05
CA GLU A 91 -32.39 -5.29 -29.19
C GLU A 91 -32.74 -6.76 -29.37
N GLN A 92 -32.02 -7.48 -30.25
CA GLN A 92 -32.23 -8.92 -30.48
C GLN A 92 -31.90 -9.76 -29.23
N VAL A 93 -30.82 -9.44 -28.51
CA VAL A 93 -30.43 -10.15 -27.28
C VAL A 93 -31.48 -10.00 -26.17
N ARG A 94 -32.15 -8.84 -26.10
CA ARG A 94 -33.23 -8.62 -25.13
C ARG A 94 -34.45 -9.52 -25.35
N PHE A 95 -34.67 -9.99 -26.58
CA PHE A 95 -35.72 -10.99 -26.87
C PHE A 95 -35.31 -12.43 -26.50
N ALA A 96 -34.01 -12.70 -26.34
CA ALA A 96 -33.45 -14.02 -25.99
C ALA A 96 -32.56 -13.99 -24.72
N PRO A 97 -33.07 -13.50 -23.57
CA PRO A 97 -32.26 -13.33 -22.36
C PRO A 97 -31.87 -14.66 -21.71
N ASP A 98 -32.68 -15.71 -21.88
CA ASP A 98 -32.45 -17.07 -21.38
C ASP A 98 -31.19 -17.71 -22.00
N MET A 99 -31.09 -17.64 -23.33
CA MET A 99 -29.94 -18.19 -24.04
C MET A 99 -28.69 -17.37 -23.77
N PHE A 100 -28.82 -16.04 -23.67
CA PHE A 100 -27.68 -15.17 -23.37
C PHE A 100 -27.16 -15.38 -21.93
N GLY A 101 -28.07 -15.54 -20.96
CA GLY A 101 -27.71 -15.90 -19.59
C GLY A 101 -26.97 -17.24 -19.53
N ARG A 102 -27.47 -18.25 -20.26
CA ARG A 102 -26.80 -19.55 -20.39
C ARG A 102 -25.42 -19.47 -21.04
N LEU A 103 -25.26 -18.66 -22.09
CA LEU A 103 -23.95 -18.40 -22.71
C LEU A 103 -22.96 -17.87 -21.67
N CYS A 104 -23.37 -16.86 -20.91
CA CYS A 104 -22.54 -16.22 -19.89
C CYS A 104 -22.18 -17.19 -18.75
N GLN A 105 -23.12 -18.04 -18.34
CA GLN A 105 -22.86 -19.09 -17.35
C GLN A 105 -21.85 -20.12 -17.84
N LEU A 106 -22.03 -20.65 -19.06
CA LEU A 106 -21.09 -21.60 -19.68
C LEU A 106 -19.71 -20.97 -19.86
N PHE A 107 -19.66 -19.74 -20.35
CA PHE A 107 -18.42 -18.97 -20.48
C PHE A 107 -17.71 -18.80 -19.13
N THR A 108 -18.47 -18.49 -18.07
CA THR A 108 -17.94 -18.38 -16.72
C THR A 108 -17.40 -19.71 -16.22
N MET A 109 -18.11 -20.83 -16.43
CA MET A 109 -17.64 -22.16 -16.05
C MET A 109 -16.33 -22.53 -16.76
N CYS A 110 -16.23 -22.30 -18.09
CA CYS A 110 -15.00 -22.57 -18.84
C CYS A 110 -13.81 -21.72 -18.35
N LEU A 111 -14.05 -20.45 -18.00
CA LEU A 111 -13.01 -19.58 -17.42
C LEU A 111 -12.58 -20.05 -16.02
N VAL A 112 -13.53 -20.60 -15.25
CA VAL A 112 -13.25 -21.12 -13.91
C VAL A 112 -12.41 -22.39 -13.96
N GLU A 113 -12.75 -23.33 -14.84
CA GLU A 113 -11.98 -24.56 -15.04
C GLU A 113 -10.53 -24.28 -15.48
N ARG A 114 -10.32 -23.23 -16.27
CA ARG A 114 -9.00 -22.84 -16.80
C ARG A 114 -8.25 -21.81 -15.96
N GLN A 115 -8.85 -21.33 -14.86
CA GLN A 115 -8.28 -20.34 -13.93
C GLN A 115 -7.94 -18.96 -14.53
N GLN A 116 -8.57 -18.54 -15.64
CA GLN A 116 -8.31 -17.26 -16.32
C GLN A 116 -9.39 -16.20 -16.04
N TYR A 117 -9.61 -15.87 -14.77
CA TYR A 117 -10.77 -15.07 -14.33
C TYR A 117 -10.74 -13.59 -14.79
N ILE A 118 -9.57 -12.95 -14.83
CA ILE A 118 -9.44 -11.50 -15.06
C ILE A 118 -9.93 -11.09 -16.46
N ARG A 119 -9.69 -11.95 -17.46
CA ARG A 119 -10.07 -11.67 -18.85
C ARG A 119 -11.59 -11.63 -19.07
N GLY A 120 -12.35 -12.40 -18.26
CA GLY A 120 -13.81 -12.49 -18.38
C GLY A 120 -14.57 -11.30 -17.76
N ILE A 121 -13.99 -10.63 -16.76
CA ILE A 121 -14.64 -9.50 -16.05
C ILE A 121 -15.09 -8.37 -17.00
N PRO A 122 -14.23 -7.76 -17.84
CA PRO A 122 -14.65 -6.67 -18.71
C PRO A 122 -15.68 -7.10 -19.76
N ILE A 123 -15.65 -8.38 -20.17
CA ILE A 123 -16.60 -8.95 -21.13
C ILE A 123 -17.99 -9.06 -20.48
N LEU A 124 -18.07 -9.60 -19.27
CA LEU A 124 -19.34 -9.72 -18.54
C LEU A 124 -19.94 -8.35 -18.17
N ILE A 125 -19.11 -7.34 -17.88
CA ILE A 125 -19.58 -5.96 -17.64
C ILE A 125 -20.32 -5.42 -18.87
N LYS A 126 -19.73 -5.56 -20.06
CA LYS A 126 -20.39 -5.15 -21.32
C LYS A 126 -21.65 -5.96 -21.59
N ALA A 127 -21.61 -7.27 -21.30
CA ALA A 127 -22.75 -8.16 -21.46
C ALA A 127 -23.95 -7.74 -20.59
N ILE A 128 -23.70 -7.33 -19.34
CA ILE A 128 -24.72 -6.80 -18.43
C ILE A 128 -25.31 -5.50 -18.98
N GLN A 129 -24.47 -4.56 -19.42
CA GLN A 129 -24.90 -3.26 -19.97
C GLN A 129 -25.81 -3.42 -21.21
N LYS A 130 -25.61 -4.48 -22.01
CA LYS A 130 -26.42 -4.74 -23.21
C LYS A 130 -27.80 -5.32 -22.88
N ILE A 131 -27.91 -6.19 -21.88
CA ILE A 131 -29.19 -6.80 -21.49
C ILE A 131 -30.04 -5.87 -20.65
N GLN A 132 -29.44 -5.10 -19.75
CA GLN A 132 -30.19 -4.24 -18.85
C GLN A 132 -31.02 -3.21 -19.63
N LEU A 133 -32.30 -3.12 -19.30
CA LEU A 133 -33.18 -2.02 -19.72
C LEU A 133 -32.97 -0.81 -18.79
N PHE A 134 -32.80 -1.10 -17.51
CA PHE A 134 -32.53 -0.12 -16.46
C PHE A 134 -31.37 -0.60 -15.58
N PRO A 135 -30.55 0.29 -15.00
CA PRO A 135 -29.41 -0.08 -14.16
C PRO A 135 -29.82 -0.82 -12.87
N SER A 136 -31.08 -0.68 -12.43
CA SER A 136 -31.63 -1.36 -11.25
C SER A 136 -32.18 -2.77 -11.54
N GLN A 137 -31.95 -3.31 -12.75
CA GLN A 137 -32.44 -4.62 -13.14
C GLN A 137 -31.41 -5.73 -12.88
N LEU A 138 -31.78 -6.72 -12.05
CA LEU A 138 -30.95 -7.89 -11.78
C LEU A 138 -31.10 -8.95 -12.88
N THR A 139 -29.97 -9.40 -13.40
CA THR A 139 -29.87 -10.49 -14.39
C THR A 139 -29.02 -11.63 -13.82
N SER A 140 -29.16 -12.83 -14.39
CA SER A 140 -28.36 -14.02 -13.99
C SER A 140 -26.84 -13.79 -14.09
N ILE A 141 -26.42 -12.89 -14.97
CA ILE A 141 -25.02 -12.56 -15.27
C ILE A 141 -24.34 -11.82 -14.12
N HIS A 142 -25.08 -11.09 -13.30
CA HIS A 142 -24.52 -10.40 -12.14
C HIS A 142 -23.88 -11.38 -11.15
N ALA A 143 -24.48 -12.56 -10.97
CA ALA A 143 -23.90 -13.62 -10.14
C ALA A 143 -22.58 -14.13 -10.73
N CYS A 144 -22.52 -14.30 -12.05
CA CYS A 144 -21.32 -14.73 -12.78
C CYS A 144 -20.19 -13.70 -12.67
N LEU A 145 -20.50 -12.41 -12.82
CA LEU A 145 -19.55 -11.32 -12.62
C LEU A 145 -18.97 -11.35 -11.20
N CYS A 146 -19.83 -11.46 -10.19
CA CYS A 146 -19.40 -11.51 -8.79
C CYS A 146 -18.50 -12.74 -8.52
N GLN A 147 -18.83 -13.89 -9.10
CA GLN A 147 -18.02 -15.10 -8.98
C GLN A 147 -16.61 -14.91 -9.57
N LEU A 148 -16.49 -14.38 -10.79
CA LEU A 148 -15.19 -14.12 -11.42
C LEU A 148 -14.37 -13.08 -10.63
N CYS A 149 -14.99 -11.99 -10.19
CA CYS A 149 -14.33 -10.97 -9.38
C CYS A 149 -13.77 -11.55 -8.07
N LEU A 150 -14.54 -12.45 -7.43
CA LEU A 150 -14.14 -13.08 -6.17
C LEU A 150 -12.98 -14.04 -6.34
N LEU A 151 -12.97 -14.82 -7.43
CA LEU A 151 -11.86 -15.72 -7.78
C LEU A 151 -10.61 -14.95 -8.21
N ALA A 152 -10.78 -13.86 -8.97
CA ALA A 152 -9.70 -12.96 -9.38
C ALA A 152 -9.13 -12.10 -8.24
N LYS A 153 -9.81 -12.05 -7.08
CA LYS A 153 -9.54 -11.12 -5.96
C LYS A 153 -9.55 -9.64 -6.37
N CYS A 154 -10.23 -9.31 -7.48
CA CYS A 154 -10.35 -7.94 -7.99
C CYS A 154 -11.80 -7.47 -7.84
N MET A 155 -12.07 -6.76 -6.75
CA MET A 155 -13.44 -6.39 -6.36
C MET A 155 -13.91 -5.05 -6.94
N LYS A 156 -12.97 -4.19 -7.34
CA LYS A 156 -13.23 -2.81 -7.77
C LYS A 156 -14.20 -2.69 -8.97
N PRO A 157 -14.11 -3.55 -10.02
CA PRO A 157 -15.00 -3.47 -11.18
C PRO A 157 -16.46 -3.86 -10.90
N ALA A 158 -16.73 -4.62 -9.84
CA ALA A 158 -18.08 -5.07 -9.49
C ALA A 158 -18.87 -4.03 -8.67
N LEU A 159 -18.19 -3.07 -8.04
CA LEU A 159 -18.79 -2.08 -7.15
C LEU A 159 -19.91 -1.25 -7.80
N PRO A 160 -19.78 -0.72 -9.03
CA PRO A 160 -20.84 0.09 -9.63
C PRO A 160 -22.18 -0.65 -9.76
N PHE A 161 -22.12 -1.96 -10.02
CA PHE A 161 -23.32 -2.81 -10.13
C PHE A 161 -23.88 -3.20 -8.76
N LEU A 162 -23.02 -3.39 -7.76
CA LEU A 162 -23.43 -3.77 -6.41
C LEU A 162 -23.96 -2.58 -5.60
N ASP A 163 -23.42 -1.37 -5.81
CA ASP A 163 -23.83 -0.15 -5.10
C ASP A 163 -25.20 0.35 -5.57
N THR A 164 -25.66 -0.09 -6.75
CA THR A 164 -26.99 0.21 -7.27
C THR A 164 -28.01 -0.73 -6.65
N ASP A 165 -28.99 -0.18 -5.93
CA ASP A 165 -30.06 -0.97 -5.33
C ASP A 165 -31.01 -1.52 -6.41
N ILE A 166 -31.20 -2.85 -6.41
CA ILE A 166 -32.01 -3.55 -7.41
C ILE A 166 -33.49 -3.39 -7.08
N THR A 167 -34.28 -2.99 -8.07
CA THR A 167 -35.74 -2.87 -7.97
C THR A 167 -36.47 -4.00 -8.67
N ASP A 168 -35.93 -4.47 -9.80
CA ASP A 168 -36.60 -5.43 -10.68
C ASP A 168 -35.70 -6.60 -11.04
N ILE A 169 -36.27 -7.81 -11.08
CA ILE A 169 -35.59 -9.02 -11.51
C ILE A 169 -35.99 -9.33 -12.95
N ASN A 170 -35.02 -9.45 -13.85
CA ASN A 170 -35.30 -9.94 -15.19
C ASN A 170 -35.74 -11.40 -15.10
N LYS A 171 -37.00 -11.67 -15.43
CA LYS A 171 -37.56 -13.03 -15.36
C LYS A 171 -36.99 -13.97 -16.43
N GLU A 172 -36.24 -13.47 -17.42
CA GLU A 172 -35.59 -14.26 -18.49
C GLU A 172 -36.54 -15.35 -19.07
N ARG A 173 -37.81 -15.00 -19.35
CA ARG A 173 -38.86 -15.93 -19.80
C ARG A 173 -39.06 -17.19 -18.92
N GLY A 174 -38.75 -17.09 -17.62
CA GLY A 174 -38.87 -18.19 -16.65
C GLY A 174 -37.58 -18.99 -16.42
N ALA A 175 -36.49 -18.68 -17.12
CA ALA A 175 -35.19 -19.34 -16.94
C ALA A 175 -34.35 -18.77 -15.79
N PHE A 176 -34.82 -17.71 -15.12
CA PHE A 176 -34.10 -17.13 -13.99
C PHE A 176 -34.07 -18.11 -12.81
N GLU A 177 -32.93 -18.77 -12.63
CA GLU A 177 -32.73 -19.72 -11.55
C GLU A 177 -32.62 -18.99 -10.21
N THR A 178 -33.42 -19.37 -9.21
CA THR A 178 -33.35 -18.83 -7.84
C THR A 178 -31.96 -18.94 -7.23
N LYS A 179 -31.16 -19.92 -7.67
CA LYS A 179 -29.74 -20.03 -7.29
C LYS A 179 -28.92 -18.83 -7.72
N SER A 180 -29.14 -18.28 -8.92
CA SER A 180 -28.43 -17.10 -9.41
C SER A 180 -28.72 -15.87 -8.54
N PHE A 181 -29.95 -15.73 -8.06
CA PHE A 181 -30.32 -14.70 -7.08
C PHE A 181 -29.56 -14.86 -5.77
N LEU A 182 -29.60 -16.06 -5.18
CA LEU A 182 -28.91 -16.34 -3.91
C LEU A 182 -27.38 -16.16 -4.05
N LEU A 183 -26.79 -16.59 -5.16
CA LEU A 183 -25.36 -16.44 -5.43
C LEU A 183 -24.98 -14.97 -5.60
N TYR A 184 -25.79 -14.16 -6.28
CA TYR A 184 -25.54 -12.73 -6.41
C TYR A 184 -25.45 -12.05 -5.04
N TYR A 185 -26.45 -12.23 -4.18
CA TYR A 185 -26.45 -11.61 -2.86
C TYR A 185 -25.36 -12.17 -1.94
N TYR A 186 -25.11 -13.49 -2.01
CA TYR A 186 -24.05 -14.12 -1.23
C TYR A 186 -22.65 -13.64 -1.65
N TYR A 187 -22.34 -13.63 -2.94
CA TYR A 187 -21.06 -13.15 -3.45
C TYR A 187 -20.91 -11.64 -3.27
N GLY A 188 -21.97 -10.86 -3.50
CA GLY A 188 -21.99 -9.42 -3.18
C GLY A 188 -21.69 -9.15 -1.71
N GLY A 189 -22.30 -9.91 -0.79
CA GLY A 189 -21.99 -9.88 0.63
C GLY A 189 -20.51 -10.18 0.93
N MET A 190 -19.93 -11.19 0.27
CA MET A 190 -18.50 -11.52 0.42
C MET A 190 -17.58 -10.42 -0.12
N ILE A 191 -17.95 -9.81 -1.26
CA ILE A 191 -17.22 -8.70 -1.86
C ILE A 191 -17.19 -7.52 -0.88
N TYR A 192 -18.34 -7.08 -0.36
CA TYR A 192 -18.39 -6.00 0.63
C TYR A 192 -17.68 -6.36 1.94
N THR A 193 -17.76 -7.61 2.37
CA THR A 193 -17.01 -8.10 3.54
C THR A 193 -15.51 -7.97 3.33
N SER A 194 -15.01 -8.28 2.12
CA SER A 194 -13.60 -8.16 1.77
C SER A 194 -13.12 -6.70 1.72
N LEU A 195 -13.99 -5.79 1.27
CA LEU A 195 -13.76 -4.34 1.25
C LEU A 195 -13.96 -3.69 2.63
N LYS A 196 -14.35 -4.46 3.65
CA LYS A 196 -14.65 -4.00 5.01
C LYS A 196 -15.81 -3.00 5.09
N ASN A 197 -16.68 -2.97 4.08
CA ASN A 197 -17.95 -2.26 4.13
C ASN A 197 -19.00 -3.20 4.76
N TYR A 198 -18.98 -3.29 6.09
CA TYR A 198 -19.78 -4.26 6.83
C TYR A 198 -21.28 -3.94 6.82
N ASP A 199 -21.66 -2.66 6.71
CA ASP A 199 -23.07 -2.22 6.65
C ASP A 199 -23.78 -2.77 5.41
N ARG A 200 -23.22 -2.52 4.22
CA ARG A 200 -23.75 -3.09 2.97
C ARG A 200 -23.63 -4.61 2.95
N ALA A 201 -22.53 -5.19 3.43
CA ALA A 201 -22.39 -6.65 3.50
C ALA A 201 -23.51 -7.31 4.32
N LEU A 202 -23.88 -6.72 5.45
CA LEU A 202 -24.94 -7.23 6.32
C LEU A 202 -26.30 -7.20 5.62
N TYR A 203 -26.63 -6.11 4.93
CA TYR A 203 -27.84 -6.01 4.11
C TYR A 203 -27.89 -7.11 3.04
N PHE A 204 -26.79 -7.34 2.31
CA PHE A 204 -26.74 -8.37 1.28
C PHE A 204 -26.95 -9.79 1.83
N TYR A 205 -26.35 -10.12 2.97
CA TYR A 205 -26.60 -11.42 3.62
C TYR A 205 -28.03 -11.52 4.15
N GLU A 206 -28.61 -10.44 4.68
CA GLU A 206 -30.00 -10.41 5.14
C GLU A 206 -31.00 -10.70 4.02
N VAL A 207 -30.79 -10.11 2.83
CA VAL A 207 -31.62 -10.39 1.64
C VAL A 207 -31.51 -11.86 1.23
N ALA A 208 -30.30 -12.44 1.25
CA ALA A 208 -30.10 -13.86 0.94
C ALA A 208 -30.83 -14.80 1.92
N ILE A 209 -30.93 -14.44 3.21
CA ILE A 209 -31.60 -15.24 4.25
C ILE A 209 -33.12 -15.07 4.21
N THR A 210 -33.60 -13.87 3.90
CA THR A 210 -35.04 -13.54 3.83
C THR A 210 -35.72 -14.06 2.57
N THR A 211 -34.94 -14.54 1.59
CA THR A 211 -35.48 -15.13 0.37
C THR A 211 -36.43 -16.30 0.72
N PRO A 212 -37.69 -16.30 0.25
CA PRO A 212 -38.63 -17.38 0.51
C PRO A 212 -38.11 -18.69 -0.09
N SER A 213 -37.90 -19.69 0.76
CA SER A 213 -37.47 -21.02 0.32
C SER A 213 -38.19 -22.10 1.13
N MET A 214 -38.58 -23.17 0.44
CA MET A 214 -39.11 -24.39 1.05
C MET A 214 -38.01 -25.42 1.35
N ALA A 215 -36.85 -25.30 0.68
CA ALA A 215 -35.71 -26.19 0.84
C ALA A 215 -34.50 -25.47 1.44
N VAL A 216 -33.69 -26.19 2.21
CA VAL A 216 -32.42 -25.66 2.74
C VAL A 216 -31.40 -25.65 1.59
N SER A 217 -30.87 -24.48 1.26
CA SER A 217 -29.73 -24.37 0.34
C SER A 217 -28.42 -24.14 1.13
N HIS A 218 -27.33 -24.73 0.65
CA HIS A 218 -25.99 -24.49 1.24
C HIS A 218 -25.58 -23.02 1.15
N ILE A 219 -26.03 -22.29 0.13
CA ILE A 219 -25.76 -20.87 -0.07
C ILE A 219 -26.38 -20.05 1.08
N MET A 220 -27.64 -20.32 1.44
CA MET A 220 -28.31 -19.66 2.56
C MET A 220 -27.64 -19.98 3.90
N LEU A 221 -27.19 -21.22 4.08
CA LEU A 221 -26.49 -21.64 5.30
C LEU A 221 -25.16 -20.90 5.46
N GLU A 222 -24.34 -20.81 4.40
CA GLU A 222 -23.10 -20.05 4.42
C GLU A 222 -23.31 -18.54 4.57
N ALA A 223 -24.36 -18.00 3.94
CA ALA A 223 -24.77 -16.61 4.13
C ALA A 223 -25.15 -16.34 5.59
N TYR A 224 -25.87 -17.26 6.23
CA TYR A 224 -26.28 -17.14 7.64
C TYR A 224 -25.09 -17.15 8.60
N LYS A 225 -24.12 -18.06 8.39
CA LYS A 225 -22.87 -18.09 9.17
C LYS A 225 -22.12 -16.76 9.08
N LYS A 226 -21.97 -16.22 7.86
CA LYS A 226 -21.27 -14.93 7.62
C LYS A 226 -22.07 -13.74 8.15
N TYR A 227 -23.39 -13.78 8.07
CA TYR A 227 -24.28 -12.78 8.67
C TYR A 227 -24.03 -12.67 10.18
N ILE A 228 -23.97 -13.80 10.90
CA ILE A 228 -23.66 -13.80 12.34
C ILE A 228 -22.30 -13.13 12.58
N LEU A 229 -21.25 -13.53 11.88
CA LEU A 229 -19.90 -12.96 12.09
C LEU A 229 -19.84 -11.45 11.79
N VAL A 230 -20.41 -11.02 10.66
CA VAL A 230 -20.43 -9.60 10.28
C VAL A 230 -21.28 -8.78 11.27
N SER A 231 -22.38 -9.33 11.75
CA SER A 231 -23.22 -8.68 12.74
C SER A 231 -22.52 -8.49 14.11
N LEU A 232 -21.71 -9.48 14.53
CA LEU A 232 -20.87 -9.37 15.72
C LEU A 232 -19.77 -8.31 15.55
N ILE A 233 -19.24 -8.16 14.33
CA ILE A 233 -18.23 -7.13 14.03
C ILE A 233 -18.85 -5.72 14.07
N LEU A 234 -20.04 -5.53 13.47
CA LEU A 234 -20.65 -4.21 13.31
C LEU A 234 -21.38 -3.73 14.57
N TYR A 235 -22.33 -4.52 15.07
CA TYR A 235 -23.19 -4.12 16.19
C TYR A 235 -22.75 -4.71 17.54
N GLY A 236 -21.91 -5.75 17.51
CA GLY A 236 -21.49 -6.47 18.71
C GLY A 236 -22.60 -7.30 19.36
N LYS A 237 -23.69 -7.55 18.63
CA LYS A 237 -24.84 -8.43 18.92
C LYS A 237 -25.47 -8.87 17.60
N ILE A 238 -26.19 -9.99 17.60
CA ILE A 238 -26.94 -10.44 16.43
C ILE A 238 -28.25 -9.63 16.33
N PRO A 239 -28.52 -8.90 15.23
CA PRO A 239 -29.81 -8.30 14.96
C PRO A 239 -30.89 -9.36 14.84
N ASN A 240 -32.09 -9.04 15.32
CA ASN A 240 -33.23 -9.92 15.12
C ASN A 240 -33.59 -9.91 13.63
N LEU A 241 -33.65 -11.10 13.03
CA LEU A 241 -34.10 -11.26 11.66
C LEU A 241 -35.56 -10.79 11.51
N PRO A 242 -35.94 -10.27 10.34
CA PRO A 242 -37.32 -9.90 10.06
C PRO A 242 -38.30 -11.08 10.22
N LYS A 243 -39.54 -10.79 10.65
CA LYS A 243 -40.58 -11.81 10.89
C LYS A 243 -41.00 -12.60 9.64
N PHE A 244 -40.76 -12.05 8.45
CA PHE A 244 -41.06 -12.70 7.17
C PHE A 244 -39.96 -13.67 6.69
N THR A 245 -38.94 -13.91 7.51
CA THR A 245 -37.92 -14.93 7.19
C THR A 245 -38.54 -16.33 7.07
N SER A 246 -38.02 -17.13 6.13
CA SER A 246 -38.55 -18.46 5.87
C SER A 246 -38.37 -19.39 7.09
N HIS A 247 -39.40 -20.18 7.40
CA HIS A 247 -39.40 -21.11 8.54
C HIS A 247 -38.23 -22.12 8.50
N VAL A 248 -37.72 -22.40 7.30
CA VAL A 248 -36.55 -23.26 7.06
C VAL A 248 -35.31 -22.75 7.78
N VAL A 249 -35.11 -21.42 7.86
CA VAL A 249 -33.95 -20.80 8.53
C VAL A 249 -33.96 -21.12 10.03
N GLY A 250 -35.10 -20.92 10.69
CA GLY A 250 -35.24 -21.17 12.13
C GLY A 250 -35.19 -22.66 12.50
N ARG A 251 -35.78 -23.52 11.68
CA ARG A 251 -35.90 -24.96 11.97
C ARG A 251 -34.65 -25.76 11.63
N PHE A 252 -33.98 -25.46 10.52
CA PHE A 252 -32.88 -26.29 10.00
C PHE A 252 -31.55 -25.55 9.97
N ILE A 253 -31.51 -24.29 9.53
CA ILE A 253 -30.23 -23.56 9.41
C ILE A 253 -29.66 -23.22 10.78
N LYS A 254 -30.50 -22.76 11.72
CA LYS A 254 -30.07 -22.36 13.07
C LYS A 254 -29.38 -23.50 13.85
N PRO A 255 -29.93 -24.73 13.92
CA PRO A 255 -29.24 -25.86 14.56
C PRO A 255 -27.94 -26.27 13.84
N LEU A 256 -27.89 -26.17 12.50
CA LEU A 256 -26.70 -26.51 11.73
C LEU A 256 -25.55 -25.51 11.95
N SER A 257 -25.85 -24.28 12.36
CA SER A 257 -24.86 -23.23 12.68
C SER A 257 -24.64 -23.03 14.18
N GLN A 258 -24.87 -24.04 15.02
CA GLN A 258 -24.76 -23.93 16.48
C GLN A 258 -23.42 -23.34 16.95
N ALA A 259 -22.30 -23.74 16.33
CA ALA A 259 -20.97 -23.22 16.66
C ALA A 259 -20.86 -21.68 16.53
N TYR A 260 -21.61 -21.07 15.61
CA TYR A 260 -21.65 -19.61 15.43
C TYR A 260 -22.55 -18.93 16.46
N HIS A 261 -23.61 -19.60 16.92
CA HIS A 261 -24.43 -19.12 18.03
C HIS A 261 -23.70 -19.21 19.37
N ASP A 262 -22.95 -20.29 19.62
CA ASP A 262 -22.12 -20.44 20.80
C ASP A 262 -21.02 -19.36 20.85
N LEU A 263 -20.48 -18.98 19.68
CA LEU A 263 -19.57 -17.84 19.59
C LEU A 263 -20.27 -16.52 19.93
N ALA A 264 -21.51 -16.32 19.48
CA ALA A 264 -22.27 -15.11 19.76
C ALA A 264 -22.71 -15.00 21.23
N THR A 265 -23.01 -16.11 21.90
CA THR A 265 -23.30 -16.12 23.35
C THR A 265 -22.05 -15.80 24.16
N ALA A 266 -20.89 -16.37 23.81
CA ALA A 266 -19.61 -15.98 24.40
C ALA A 266 -19.26 -14.51 24.11
N TYR A 267 -19.60 -14.00 22.93
CA TYR A 267 -19.38 -12.57 22.61
C TYR A 267 -20.24 -11.63 23.48
N ALA A 268 -21.38 -12.10 23.97
CA ALA A 268 -22.26 -11.33 24.84
C ALA A 268 -21.69 -11.14 26.27
N THR A 269 -20.87 -12.08 26.77
CA THR A 269 -20.20 -11.96 28.08
C THR A 269 -19.11 -10.88 28.08
N ASN A 270 -18.61 -10.50 26.90
CA ASN A 270 -17.54 -9.51 26.66
C ASN A 270 -16.16 -9.91 27.21
N THR A 271 -15.98 -11.17 27.61
CA THR A 271 -14.71 -11.71 28.10
C THR A 271 -13.90 -12.30 26.92
N PRO A 272 -12.73 -11.73 26.56
CA PRO A 272 -11.96 -12.20 25.42
C PRO A 272 -11.33 -13.58 25.63
N ALA A 273 -11.08 -14.00 26.87
CA ALA A 273 -10.61 -15.36 27.19
C ALA A 273 -11.65 -16.45 26.83
N GLU A 274 -12.92 -16.24 27.21
CA GLU A 274 -14.01 -17.17 26.90
C GLU A 274 -14.26 -17.29 25.40
N VAL A 275 -14.26 -16.15 24.69
CA VAL A 275 -14.40 -16.15 23.23
C VAL A 275 -13.26 -16.92 22.57
N ARG A 276 -12.01 -16.76 23.04
CA ARG A 276 -10.87 -17.55 22.54
C ARG A 276 -11.05 -19.04 22.82
N ALA A 277 -11.55 -19.43 23.99
CA ALA A 277 -11.81 -20.83 24.33
C ALA A 277 -12.87 -21.47 23.41
N VAL A 278 -13.96 -20.75 23.11
CA VAL A 278 -14.99 -21.23 22.17
C VAL A 278 -14.45 -21.36 20.75
N ILE A 279 -13.60 -20.43 20.31
CA ILE A 279 -12.94 -20.50 18.99
C ILE A 279 -12.02 -21.73 18.92
N HIS A 280 -11.24 -22.02 19.97
CA HIS A 280 -10.41 -23.22 20.01
C HIS A 280 -11.25 -24.50 19.99
N LYS A 281 -12.38 -24.54 20.72
CA LYS A 281 -13.29 -25.68 20.76
C LYS A 281 -13.91 -25.99 19.38
N HIS A 282 -14.28 -24.97 18.61
CA HIS A 282 -14.92 -25.13 17.29
C HIS A 282 -14.01 -24.82 16.10
N ASN A 283 -12.69 -24.84 16.29
CA ASN A 283 -11.70 -24.43 15.29
C ASN A 283 -11.86 -25.19 13.96
N GLU A 284 -12.03 -26.51 14.02
CA GLU A 284 -12.19 -27.36 12.84
C GLU A 284 -13.40 -26.96 11.97
N VAL A 285 -14.49 -26.51 12.60
CA VAL A 285 -15.70 -26.08 11.90
C VAL A 285 -15.44 -24.77 11.16
N PHE A 286 -14.80 -23.80 11.82
CA PHE A 286 -14.49 -22.51 11.22
C PHE A 286 -13.45 -22.59 10.10
N VAL A 287 -12.51 -23.54 10.19
CA VAL A 287 -11.55 -23.82 9.11
C VAL A 287 -12.25 -24.49 7.93
N ARG A 288 -13.10 -25.50 8.18
CA ARG A 288 -13.88 -26.18 7.14
C ARG A 288 -14.76 -25.20 6.35
N ASP A 289 -15.34 -24.23 7.04
CA ASP A 289 -16.22 -23.21 6.45
C ASP A 289 -15.45 -22.04 5.80
N ASN A 290 -14.11 -22.05 5.83
CA ASN A 290 -13.24 -20.97 5.32
C ASN A 290 -13.51 -19.57 5.94
N ASN A 291 -14.08 -19.53 7.14
CA ASN A 291 -14.53 -18.29 7.80
C ASN A 291 -13.59 -17.85 8.95
N MET A 292 -12.48 -18.56 9.15
CA MET A 292 -11.51 -18.31 10.24
C MET A 292 -11.01 -16.85 10.29
N GLY A 293 -10.76 -16.23 9.13
CA GLY A 293 -10.31 -14.85 9.07
C GLY A 293 -11.31 -13.86 9.69
N LEU A 294 -12.61 -14.08 9.48
CA LEU A 294 -13.68 -13.26 10.05
C LEU A 294 -13.83 -13.50 11.56
N VAL A 295 -13.70 -14.74 12.02
CA VAL A 295 -13.73 -15.07 13.46
C VAL A 295 -12.59 -14.37 14.21
N LYS A 296 -11.37 -14.35 13.64
CA LYS A 296 -10.24 -13.57 14.19
C LYS A 296 -10.53 -12.06 14.20
N GLN A 297 -11.23 -11.55 13.18
CA GLN A 297 -11.68 -10.16 13.18
C GLN A 297 -12.69 -9.90 14.30
N CYS A 298 -13.64 -10.79 14.58
CA CYS A 298 -14.57 -10.67 15.71
C CYS A 298 -13.81 -10.47 17.03
N VAL A 299 -12.76 -11.27 17.30
CA VAL A 299 -11.91 -11.10 18.50
C VAL A 299 -11.26 -9.71 18.51
N SER A 300 -10.69 -9.26 17.39
CA SER A 300 -10.07 -7.94 17.30
C SER A 300 -11.07 -6.80 17.53
N PHE A 301 -12.33 -6.97 17.14
CA PHE A 301 -13.41 -6.02 17.35
C PHE A 301 -13.98 -6.07 18.76
N LEU A 302 -13.91 -7.22 19.43
CA LEU A 302 -14.27 -7.35 20.85
C LEU A 302 -13.37 -6.47 21.72
N TYR A 303 -12.06 -6.51 21.50
CA TYR A 303 -11.11 -5.61 22.17
C TYR A 303 -11.47 -4.14 21.96
N LYS A 304 -11.83 -3.77 20.72
CA LYS A 304 -12.27 -2.40 20.39
C LYS A 304 -13.57 -2.01 21.09
N LYS A 305 -14.54 -2.92 21.18
CA LYS A 305 -15.80 -2.71 21.88
C LYS A 305 -15.56 -2.50 23.38
N ASN A 306 -14.68 -3.29 23.99
CA ASN A 306 -14.32 -3.14 25.40
C ASN A 306 -13.67 -1.77 25.66
N ILE A 307 -12.75 -1.34 24.80
CA ILE A 307 -12.14 0.00 24.87
C ILE A 307 -13.20 1.12 24.69
N GLN A 308 -14.11 0.99 23.72
CA GLN A 308 -15.21 1.95 23.54
C GLN A 308 -16.13 2.05 24.76
N ARG A 309 -16.37 0.94 25.47
CA ARG A 309 -17.17 0.97 26.70
C ARG A 309 -16.46 1.76 27.79
N LEU A 310 -15.14 1.61 27.93
CA LEU A 310 -14.36 2.39 28.89
C LEU A 310 -14.47 3.90 28.64
N THR A 311 -14.54 4.35 27.38
CA THR A 311 -14.75 5.78 27.06
C THR A 311 -16.11 6.34 27.49
N LYS A 312 -17.11 5.48 27.76
CA LYS A 312 -18.42 5.93 28.27
C LYS A 312 -18.43 6.12 29.79
N THR A 313 -17.56 5.42 30.51
CA THR A 313 -17.52 5.42 31.98
C THR A 313 -16.37 6.23 32.54
N PHE A 314 -15.27 6.37 31.80
CA PHE A 314 -14.06 7.05 32.23
C PHE A 314 -13.74 8.19 31.25
N LEU A 315 -13.56 9.40 31.79
CA LEU A 315 -13.09 10.56 31.03
C LEU A 315 -11.56 10.52 30.87
N THR A 316 -10.85 10.15 31.94
CA THR A 316 -9.40 9.93 31.95
C THR A 316 -9.12 8.52 32.48
N LEU A 317 -8.22 7.78 31.83
CA LEU A 317 -7.86 6.41 32.21
C LEU A 317 -6.38 6.16 31.88
N SER A 318 -5.64 5.57 32.84
CA SER A 318 -4.26 5.13 32.62
C SER A 318 -4.20 3.95 31.63
N LEU A 319 -3.11 3.87 30.86
CA LEU A 319 -2.84 2.76 29.95
C LEU A 319 -2.67 1.41 30.67
N SER A 320 -2.14 1.41 31.90
CA SER A 320 -2.02 0.21 32.76
C SER A 320 -3.40 -0.36 33.14
N ASP A 321 -4.30 0.52 33.51
CA ASP A 321 -5.64 0.16 33.98
C ASP A 321 -6.52 -0.26 32.80
N MET A 322 -6.31 0.35 31.63
CA MET A 322 -6.92 -0.06 30.38
C MET A 322 -6.49 -1.47 29.99
N ALA A 323 -5.19 -1.79 30.05
CA ALA A 323 -4.69 -3.13 29.74
C ALA A 323 -5.30 -4.19 30.67
N THR A 324 -5.38 -3.89 31.97
CA THR A 324 -5.93 -4.80 32.98
C THR A 324 -7.43 -5.05 32.77
N LYS A 325 -8.23 -4.00 32.51
CA LYS A 325 -9.68 -4.12 32.29
C LYS A 325 -10.08 -4.77 30.96
N VAL A 326 -9.19 -4.73 29.97
CA VAL A 326 -9.43 -5.29 28.63
C VAL A 326 -8.77 -6.67 28.45
N GLU A 327 -8.06 -7.16 29.48
CA GLU A 327 -7.27 -8.41 29.45
C GLU A 327 -6.21 -8.42 28.33
N LEU A 328 -5.50 -7.30 28.16
CA LEU A 328 -4.34 -7.17 27.28
C LEU A 328 -3.04 -7.50 28.03
N SER A 329 -2.00 -7.92 27.31
CA SER A 329 -0.75 -8.38 27.95
C SER A 329 0.10 -7.25 28.54
N GLY A 330 -0.13 -5.99 28.13
CA GLY A 330 0.61 -4.84 28.65
C GLY A 330 0.10 -3.48 28.14
N PRO A 331 0.68 -2.39 28.68
CA PRO A 331 0.28 -1.01 28.35
C PRO A 331 0.61 -0.62 26.91
N THR A 332 1.67 -1.18 26.32
CA THR A 332 2.10 -0.94 24.94
C THR A 332 1.09 -1.49 23.92
N GLU A 333 0.47 -2.65 24.21
CA GLU A 333 -0.61 -3.19 23.38
C GLU A 333 -1.87 -2.32 23.48
N ALA A 334 -2.21 -1.84 24.68
CA ALA A 334 -3.34 -0.95 24.88
C ALA A 334 -3.19 0.35 24.06
N GLU A 335 -2.00 0.95 24.08
CA GLU A 335 -1.63 2.10 23.26
C GLU A 335 -1.79 1.81 21.76
N PHE A 336 -1.25 0.68 21.28
CA PHE A 336 -1.39 0.27 19.88
C PHE A 336 -2.85 0.11 19.45
N TYR A 337 -3.71 -0.49 20.29
CA TYR A 337 -5.13 -0.63 20.00
C TYR A 337 -5.84 0.72 19.96
N VAL A 338 -5.53 1.63 20.87
CA VAL A 338 -6.08 3.00 20.89
C VAL A 338 -5.69 3.75 19.61
N LEU A 339 -4.41 3.73 19.23
CA LEU A 339 -3.93 4.34 17.97
C LEU A 339 -4.66 3.75 16.74
N LYS A 340 -4.82 2.42 16.69
CA LYS A 340 -5.56 1.73 15.63
C LYS A 340 -7.04 2.11 15.58
N MET A 341 -7.64 2.46 16.72
CA MET A 341 -9.03 2.93 16.79
C MET A 341 -9.17 4.39 16.34
N LEU A 342 -8.24 5.25 16.75
CA LEU A 342 -8.20 6.66 16.33
C LEU A 342 -8.01 6.78 14.81
N ARG A 343 -7.07 6.03 14.23
CA ARG A 343 -6.82 5.96 12.78
C ARG A 343 -8.07 5.66 11.95
N LYS A 344 -8.94 4.76 12.43
CA LYS A 344 -10.21 4.40 11.76
C LYS A 344 -11.34 5.40 11.97
N LYS A 345 -11.38 6.10 13.11
CA LYS A 345 -12.42 7.10 13.41
C LYS A 345 -12.18 8.40 12.65
N PHE A 346 -10.92 8.82 12.52
CA PHE A 346 -10.55 10.01 11.73
C PHE A 346 -10.87 9.85 10.23
N THR A 347 -10.79 8.63 9.68
CA THR A 347 -11.22 8.35 8.30
C THR A 347 -12.74 8.29 8.11
N ALA A 348 -13.53 8.10 9.18
CA ALA A 348 -14.99 7.91 9.11
C ALA A 348 -15.82 9.13 9.58
N LYS A 349 -15.26 10.01 10.42
CA LYS A 349 -15.97 11.19 10.97
C LYS A 349 -15.78 12.49 10.17
N LYS A 350 -14.98 12.50 9.11
CA LYS A 350 -14.66 13.72 8.34
C LYS A 350 -15.72 14.07 7.27
N PHE A 351 -17.02 13.89 7.57
CA PHE A 351 -18.11 14.32 6.67
C PHE A 351 -19.42 14.75 7.34
N THR A 352 -19.58 14.66 8.66
CA THR A 352 -20.81 15.13 9.32
C THR A 352 -20.48 15.71 10.70
N SER A 353 -20.76 17.00 10.82
CA SER A 353 -20.67 17.89 12.00
C SER A 353 -19.26 18.16 12.57
N LEU A 354 -18.89 19.45 12.56
CA LEU A 354 -18.61 20.25 13.76
C LEU A 354 -18.05 21.64 13.33
N MET A 355 -18.96 22.54 12.96
CA MET A 355 -18.94 23.86 13.61
C MET A 355 -20.04 23.78 14.67
N ASP A 356 -19.69 24.11 15.91
CA ASP A 356 -20.46 25.05 16.72
C ASP A 356 -19.59 25.58 17.86
N ASP A 357 -19.90 26.82 18.19
CA ASP A 357 -19.26 27.73 19.12
C ASP A 357 -19.38 27.23 20.57
N ASP A 358 -18.26 26.80 21.14
CA ASP A 358 -17.88 27.12 22.52
C ASP A 358 -16.56 26.40 22.83
N ASN A 359 -15.50 27.21 22.94
CA ASN A 359 -14.13 26.81 23.25
C ASN A 359 -14.04 25.76 24.39
N GLN A 360 -13.80 24.49 24.05
CA GLN A 360 -12.76 23.60 24.62
C GLN A 360 -12.86 22.13 24.14
N PHE A 361 -11.93 21.71 23.26
CA PHE A 361 -10.91 20.67 23.51
C PHE A 361 -9.91 20.70 22.35
N THR A 362 -8.69 21.14 22.61
CA THR A 362 -7.60 21.24 21.64
C THR A 362 -7.04 19.85 21.32
N ILE A 363 -7.28 19.36 20.10
CA ILE A 363 -6.44 18.34 19.47
C ILE A 363 -5.48 19.12 18.57
N GLY A 364 -4.22 19.19 18.99
CA GLY A 364 -3.10 19.73 18.24
C GLY A 364 -2.74 18.87 17.01
N PRO A 365 -1.72 19.30 16.25
CA PRO A 365 -1.50 18.91 14.86
C PRO A 365 -0.81 17.54 14.73
N GLU A 366 -1.57 16.45 14.91
CA GLU A 366 -1.12 15.09 14.54
C GLU A 366 -2.08 14.41 13.54
N THR A 367 -2.81 15.24 12.77
CA THR A 367 -3.69 14.76 11.69
C THR A 367 -2.96 14.57 10.36
N VAL A 368 -1.64 14.80 10.37
CA VAL A 368 -0.77 14.81 9.19
C VAL A 368 0.01 13.49 9.04
N GLU A 369 0.14 12.69 10.11
CA GLU A 369 0.90 11.43 10.08
C GLU A 369 0.25 10.28 9.30
N TYR A 370 -1.03 10.38 8.94
CA TYR A 370 -1.81 9.17 8.63
C TYR A 370 -2.15 8.97 7.15
N THR A 371 -1.88 9.96 6.29
CA THR A 371 -1.74 9.78 4.82
C THR A 371 -0.32 9.38 4.41
N LEU A 372 0.67 9.50 5.32
CA LEU A 372 2.09 9.21 5.07
C LEU A 372 2.36 7.81 4.48
N ILE A 373 1.62 6.76 4.86
CA ILE A 373 2.03 5.39 4.51
C ILE A 373 1.79 5.01 3.04
N LEU A 374 0.81 5.62 2.35
CA LEU A 374 0.60 5.34 0.93
C LEU A 374 1.60 6.10 0.05
N ASP A 375 1.97 7.32 0.45
CA ASP A 375 2.82 8.21 -0.36
C ASP A 375 4.33 8.00 -0.06
N CYS A 376 4.69 7.41 1.08
CA CYS A 376 6.05 6.94 1.37
C CYS A 376 6.54 5.86 0.38
N CYS A 377 5.64 5.03 -0.18
CA CYS A 377 6.04 3.98 -1.14
C CYS A 377 6.46 4.57 -2.49
N ASP A 378 5.79 5.63 -2.96
CA ASP A 378 6.12 6.30 -4.21
C ASP A 378 7.41 7.13 -4.08
N ILE A 379 7.68 7.64 -2.88
CA ILE A 379 8.91 8.36 -2.53
C ILE A 379 10.09 7.40 -2.32
N GLU A 380 9.93 6.27 -1.62
CA GLU A 380 10.96 5.22 -1.56
C GLU A 380 11.28 4.72 -2.98
N ALA A 381 10.29 4.56 -3.85
CA ALA A 381 10.52 4.19 -5.25
C ALA A 381 11.24 5.28 -6.04
N ALA A 382 11.01 6.56 -5.77
CA ALA A 382 11.73 7.67 -6.42
C ALA A 382 13.16 7.83 -5.88
N VAL A 383 13.37 7.70 -4.57
CA VAL A 383 14.68 7.74 -3.93
C VAL A 383 15.53 6.53 -4.33
N ASN A 384 14.96 5.33 -4.39
CA ASN A 384 15.66 4.16 -4.92
C ASN A 384 15.99 4.31 -6.41
N ARG A 385 15.14 4.98 -7.20
CA ARG A 385 15.44 5.32 -8.61
C ARG A 385 16.61 6.30 -8.71
N ILE A 386 16.61 7.37 -7.90
CA ILE A 386 17.69 8.36 -7.85
C ILE A 386 18.99 7.73 -7.33
N PHE A 387 18.91 6.86 -6.33
CA PHE A 387 20.07 6.16 -5.75
C PHE A 387 20.66 5.15 -6.72
N ASN A 388 19.83 4.41 -7.47
CA ASN A 388 20.28 3.51 -8.53
C ASN A 388 20.90 4.30 -9.70
N GLU A 389 20.31 5.43 -10.13
CA GLU A 389 20.91 6.33 -11.13
C GLU A 389 22.25 6.93 -10.67
N LEU A 390 22.39 7.24 -9.38
CA LEU A 390 23.64 7.76 -8.81
C LEU A 390 24.75 6.70 -8.77
N ILE A 391 24.39 5.44 -8.53
CA ILE A 391 25.32 4.31 -8.55
C ILE A 391 25.72 3.94 -9.98
N GLU A 392 24.78 3.97 -10.92
CA GLU A 392 24.98 3.48 -12.30
C GLU A 392 25.52 4.55 -13.27
N ALA A 393 25.07 5.80 -13.17
CA ALA A 393 25.31 6.82 -14.20
C ALA A 393 25.99 8.11 -13.70
N GLY A 394 25.96 8.41 -12.40
CA GLY A 394 26.59 9.62 -11.83
C GLY A 394 25.97 10.95 -12.29
N THR A 395 24.71 10.92 -12.75
CA THR A 395 23.97 12.07 -13.30
C THR A 395 22.85 12.56 -12.37
N PHE A 396 22.52 13.86 -12.41
CA PHE A 396 21.53 14.53 -11.54
C PHE A 396 20.19 14.87 -12.24
N GLU A 397 19.90 14.24 -13.37
CA GLU A 397 18.78 14.63 -14.23
C GLU A 397 17.39 14.39 -13.58
N SER A 398 17.25 13.30 -12.82
CA SER A 398 16.04 13.02 -12.04
C SER A 398 15.81 14.02 -10.91
N LEU A 399 16.87 14.47 -10.23
CA LEU A 399 16.80 15.53 -9.23
C LEU A 399 16.36 16.86 -9.86
N THR A 400 16.83 17.16 -11.07
CA THR A 400 16.48 18.40 -11.78
C THR A 400 15.01 18.41 -12.18
N LYS A 401 14.46 17.25 -12.60
CA LYS A 401 13.02 17.10 -12.89
C LYS A 401 12.15 17.28 -11.64
N VAL A 402 12.54 16.70 -10.52
CA VAL A 402 11.81 16.85 -9.24
C VAL A 402 11.85 18.29 -8.71
N VAL A 403 12.96 19.01 -8.95
CA VAL A 403 13.07 20.43 -8.59
C VAL A 403 12.22 21.31 -9.51
N GLN A 404 12.16 21.02 -10.81
CA GLN A 404 11.28 21.73 -11.74
C GLN A 404 9.80 21.53 -11.40
N GLU A 405 9.38 20.32 -11.04
CA GLU A 405 8.02 20.05 -10.55
C GLU A 405 7.68 20.87 -9.28
N TYR A 406 8.67 21.12 -8.41
CA TYR A 406 8.51 21.96 -7.22
C TYR A 406 8.30 23.44 -7.58
N GLU A 407 9.12 23.95 -8.50
CA GLU A 407 9.03 25.33 -8.97
C GLU A 407 7.69 25.58 -9.69
N GLU A 408 7.26 24.65 -10.53
CA GLU A 408 5.95 24.71 -11.22
C GLU A 408 4.78 24.73 -10.22
N ALA A 409 4.82 23.87 -9.19
CA ALA A 409 3.79 23.85 -8.14
C ALA A 409 3.76 25.14 -7.32
N SER A 410 4.93 25.72 -6.99
CA SER A 410 5.02 27.00 -6.28
C SER A 410 4.42 28.15 -7.09
N THR A 411 4.66 28.20 -8.40
CA THR A 411 4.05 29.23 -9.27
C THR A 411 2.55 29.05 -9.43
N SER A 412 2.05 27.80 -9.42
CA SER A 412 0.61 27.52 -9.42
C SER A 412 -0.06 28.00 -8.12
N PHE A 413 0.61 27.82 -6.98
CA PHE A 413 0.13 28.26 -5.68
C PHE A 413 0.03 29.80 -5.59
N GLU A 414 1.05 30.53 -6.05
CA GLU A 414 1.02 32.00 -6.08
C GLU A 414 -0.11 32.55 -6.98
N LYS A 415 -0.41 31.87 -8.09
CA LYS A 415 -1.54 32.21 -8.97
C LYS A 415 -2.88 31.99 -8.25
N HIS A 416 -3.02 30.87 -7.52
CA HIS A 416 -4.22 30.56 -6.75
C HIS A 416 -4.46 31.59 -5.62
N GLN A 417 -3.41 32.01 -4.93
CA GLN A 417 -3.50 33.05 -3.89
C GLN A 417 -4.03 34.37 -4.45
N LYS A 418 -3.52 34.82 -5.61
CA LYS A 418 -4.00 36.04 -6.28
C LYS A 418 -5.47 35.94 -6.70
N ILE A 419 -5.91 34.77 -7.16
CA ILE A 419 -7.32 34.51 -7.50
C ILE A 419 -8.20 34.61 -6.25
N LEU A 420 -7.80 34.00 -5.14
CA LEU A 420 -8.55 34.05 -3.87
C LEU A 420 -8.67 35.48 -3.33
N GLU A 421 -7.60 36.27 -3.40
CA GLU A 421 -7.62 37.68 -3.00
C GLU A 421 -8.56 38.51 -3.87
N SER A 422 -8.63 38.24 -5.18
CA SER A 422 -9.56 38.89 -6.10
C SER A 422 -11.03 38.55 -5.78
N LYS A 423 -11.33 37.27 -5.50
CA LYS A 423 -12.67 36.79 -5.13
C LYS A 423 -13.11 37.38 -3.78
N ARG A 424 -12.19 37.48 -2.81
CA ARG A 424 -12.47 38.11 -1.51
C ARG A 424 -12.87 39.58 -1.66
N LYS A 425 -12.22 40.33 -2.56
CA LYS A 425 -12.59 41.72 -2.87
C LYS A 425 -13.98 41.82 -3.51
N SER A 426 -14.30 40.94 -4.45
CA SER A 426 -15.64 40.91 -5.06
C SER A 426 -16.76 40.52 -4.08
N ILE A 427 -16.49 39.64 -3.11
CA ILE A 427 -17.43 39.33 -2.02
C ILE A 427 -17.68 40.57 -1.15
N GLU A 428 -16.63 41.33 -0.83
CA GLU A 428 -16.75 42.56 -0.04
C GLU A 428 -17.56 43.64 -0.77
N GLU A 429 -17.36 43.77 -2.09
CA GLU A 429 -18.15 44.66 -2.96
C GLU A 429 -19.63 44.24 -3.00
N GLN A 430 -19.93 42.94 -3.13
CA GLN A 430 -21.30 42.43 -3.09
C GLN A 430 -21.98 42.63 -1.73
N LYS A 431 -21.24 42.46 -0.62
CA LYS A 431 -21.72 42.73 0.74
C LYS A 431 -22.04 44.22 0.93
N LYS A 432 -21.25 45.13 0.34
CA LYS A 432 -21.57 46.57 0.30
C LYS A 432 -22.84 46.86 -0.49
N VAL A 433 -23.00 46.31 -1.69
CA VAL A 433 -24.23 46.49 -2.51
C VAL A 433 -25.47 45.97 -1.77
N LEU A 434 -25.37 44.84 -1.07
CA LEU A 434 -26.44 44.31 -0.21
C LEU A 434 -26.81 45.26 0.94
N SER A 435 -25.81 45.92 1.55
CA SER A 435 -26.06 46.91 2.60
C SER A 435 -26.76 48.16 2.07
N GLU A 436 -26.38 48.64 0.89
CA GLU A 436 -27.02 49.79 0.22
C GLU A 436 -28.46 49.49 -0.22
N LEU A 437 -28.73 48.27 -0.68
CA LEU A 437 -30.09 47.82 -1.01
C LEU A 437 -30.97 47.74 0.24
N ARG A 438 -30.41 47.27 1.36
CA ARG A 438 -31.11 47.19 2.65
C ARG A 438 -31.40 48.58 3.23
N GLU A 439 -30.50 49.55 3.05
CA GLU A 439 -30.76 50.96 3.40
C GLU A 439 -31.87 51.58 2.54
N LYS A 440 -31.92 51.27 1.24
CA LYS A 440 -32.99 51.74 0.33
C LYS A 440 -34.36 51.11 0.60
N GLN A 441 -34.41 50.00 1.33
CA GLN A 441 -35.65 49.35 1.75
C GLN A 441 -36.33 50.08 2.94
N GLY A 442 -35.55 50.73 3.82
CA GLY A 442 -36.05 51.48 4.98
C GLY A 442 -37.00 52.66 4.67
N PRO A 443 -36.72 53.51 3.65
CA PRO A 443 -37.62 54.59 3.23
C PRO A 443 -38.97 54.11 2.69
N LEU A 444 -39.01 52.95 2.03
CA LEU A 444 -40.25 52.36 1.50
C LEU A 444 -41.25 52.00 2.61
N GLN A 445 -40.75 51.59 3.77
CA GLN A 445 -41.56 51.29 4.95
C GLN A 445 -42.11 52.56 5.62
N LYS A 446 -41.32 53.65 5.62
CA LYS A 446 -41.74 54.97 6.17
C LYS A 446 -42.73 55.72 5.25
N VAL A 447 -42.62 55.55 3.93
CA VAL A 447 -43.60 56.09 2.96
C VAL A 447 -44.96 55.40 3.12
N TYR A 448 -44.98 54.13 3.52
CA TYR A 448 -46.19 53.38 3.85
C TYR A 448 -46.94 53.94 5.08
N GLU A 449 -46.19 54.26 6.13
CA GLU A 449 -46.74 54.81 7.38
C GLU A 449 -47.25 56.26 7.23
N THR A 450 -46.71 57.03 6.28
CA THR A 450 -47.08 58.44 6.05
C THR A 450 -48.17 58.62 4.99
N ALA A 451 -48.49 57.59 4.19
CA ALA A 451 -49.50 57.64 3.14
C ALA A 451 -50.97 57.85 3.60
N PRO A 452 -51.46 57.39 4.78
CA PRO A 452 -52.86 57.60 5.14
C PRO A 452 -53.19 59.04 5.61
N GLY A 453 -52.19 59.91 5.78
CA GLY A 453 -52.34 61.24 6.39
C GLY A 453 -52.71 62.40 5.47
N LYS A 454 -52.82 62.20 4.14
CA LYS A 454 -53.27 63.25 3.22
C LYS A 454 -54.50 62.80 2.44
N LYS A 455 -55.66 63.12 3.00
CA LYS A 455 -56.95 63.20 2.30
C LYS A 455 -57.57 64.56 2.58
N PRO A 456 -58.12 65.22 1.55
CA PRO A 456 -59.55 65.02 1.33
C PRO A 456 -59.91 64.79 -0.14
N GLU A 457 -61.14 64.30 -0.33
CA GLU A 457 -61.87 64.15 -1.61
C GLU A 457 -61.55 62.93 -2.48
N LEU A 458 -61.95 61.73 -2.02
CA LEU A 458 -62.36 60.62 -2.90
C LEU A 458 -63.13 59.56 -2.09
N SER A 459 -64.21 59.04 -2.69
CA SER A 459 -65.14 58.01 -2.17
C SER A 459 -64.43 56.78 -1.55
N GLU A 460 -65.02 56.17 -0.51
CA GLU A 460 -64.43 55.05 0.25
C GLU A 460 -63.99 53.87 -0.62
N ASP A 461 -64.74 53.56 -1.68
CA ASP A 461 -64.45 52.45 -2.61
C ASP A 461 -63.24 52.75 -3.51
N ASN A 462 -63.07 54.01 -3.93
CA ASN A 462 -61.88 54.40 -4.70
C ASN A 462 -60.63 54.38 -3.81
N LEU A 463 -60.80 54.58 -2.49
CA LEU A 463 -59.68 54.51 -1.57
C LEU A 463 -59.27 53.07 -1.23
N SER A 464 -60.23 52.16 -1.06
CA SER A 464 -59.93 50.75 -0.83
C SER A 464 -59.23 50.15 -2.06
N LEU A 465 -59.66 50.52 -3.26
CA LEU A 465 -59.05 50.10 -4.52
C LEU A 465 -57.64 50.67 -4.68
N VAL A 466 -57.43 51.97 -4.38
CA VAL A 466 -56.09 52.59 -4.41
C VAL A 466 -55.17 51.98 -3.35
N LYS A 467 -55.68 51.64 -2.16
CA LYS A 467 -54.91 50.94 -1.12
C LYS A 467 -54.51 49.54 -1.58
N GLN A 468 -55.43 48.74 -2.10
CA GLN A 468 -55.13 47.41 -2.63
C GLN A 468 -54.15 47.48 -3.81
N TRP A 469 -54.28 48.48 -4.68
CA TRP A 469 -53.37 48.67 -5.80
C TRP A 469 -51.95 49.06 -5.33
N MET A 470 -51.85 49.91 -4.30
CA MET A 470 -50.57 50.27 -3.66
C MET A 470 -49.97 49.07 -2.91
N GLU A 471 -50.77 48.30 -2.19
CA GLU A 471 -50.37 47.08 -1.48
C GLU A 471 -49.81 46.03 -2.44
N CYS A 472 -50.54 45.70 -3.51
CA CYS A 472 -50.06 44.76 -4.54
C CYS A 472 -48.77 45.23 -5.21
N ARG A 473 -48.63 46.54 -5.47
CA ARG A 473 -47.43 47.11 -6.10
C ARG A 473 -46.23 47.10 -5.15
N ILE A 474 -46.45 47.25 -3.85
CA ILE A 474 -45.42 47.17 -2.82
C ILE A 474 -45.00 45.73 -2.58
N GLU A 475 -45.95 44.80 -2.49
CA GLU A 475 -45.65 43.38 -2.33
C GLU A 475 -44.88 42.85 -3.54
N SER A 476 -45.29 43.21 -4.76
CA SER A 476 -44.55 42.85 -5.98
C SER A 476 -43.12 43.41 -6.02
N LYS A 477 -42.90 44.64 -5.54
CA LYS A 477 -41.54 45.20 -5.42
C LYS A 477 -40.74 44.55 -4.30
N LYS A 478 -41.38 44.16 -3.20
CA LYS A 478 -40.74 43.47 -2.08
C LYS A 478 -40.29 42.08 -2.49
N GLU A 479 -41.13 41.31 -3.18
CA GLU A 479 -40.78 40.02 -3.76
C GLU A 479 -39.62 40.14 -4.77
N PHE A 480 -39.60 41.21 -5.59
CA PHE A 480 -38.50 41.48 -6.50
C PHE A 480 -37.17 41.75 -5.78
N TYR A 481 -37.19 42.52 -4.68
CA TYR A 481 -35.99 42.74 -3.87
C TYR A 481 -35.57 41.49 -3.08
N GLU A 482 -36.51 40.69 -2.59
CA GLU A 482 -36.22 39.40 -1.95
C GLU A 482 -35.58 38.42 -2.92
N TYR A 483 -36.04 38.38 -4.18
CA TYR A 483 -35.41 37.60 -5.25
C TYR A 483 -33.98 38.07 -5.52
N LEU A 484 -33.74 39.38 -5.67
CA LEU A 484 -32.40 39.93 -5.89
C LEU A 484 -31.45 39.64 -4.72
N ILE A 485 -31.96 39.73 -3.48
CA ILE A 485 -31.20 39.39 -2.26
C ILE A 485 -30.89 37.89 -2.22
N GLY A 486 -31.82 37.03 -2.63
CA GLY A 486 -31.60 35.60 -2.78
C GLY A 486 -30.49 35.29 -3.79
N GLU A 487 -30.54 35.91 -4.96
CA GLU A 487 -29.53 35.71 -6.01
C GLU A 487 -28.12 36.15 -5.57
N VAL A 488 -28.01 37.29 -4.87
CA VAL A 488 -26.72 37.74 -4.33
C VAL A 488 -26.25 36.85 -3.17
N ARG A 489 -27.17 36.34 -2.34
CA ARG A 489 -26.85 35.39 -1.26
C ARG A 489 -26.31 34.08 -1.82
N ASP A 490 -26.96 33.51 -2.83
CA ASP A 490 -26.55 32.26 -3.47
C ASP A 490 -25.17 32.41 -4.15
N LYS A 491 -24.93 33.56 -4.80
CA LYS A 491 -23.60 33.88 -5.35
C LYS A 491 -22.54 33.99 -4.25
N THR A 492 -22.86 34.65 -3.13
CA THR A 492 -21.95 34.79 -1.99
C THR A 492 -21.63 33.43 -1.36
N GLU A 493 -22.64 32.57 -1.15
CA GLU A 493 -22.45 31.22 -0.62
C GLU A 493 -21.64 30.34 -1.56
N ASN A 494 -21.88 30.42 -2.87
CA ASN A 494 -21.10 29.66 -3.86
C ASN A 494 -19.64 30.10 -3.87
N PHE A 495 -19.34 31.40 -3.81
CA PHE A 495 -17.97 31.89 -3.71
C PHE A 495 -17.30 31.52 -2.38
N GLU A 496 -18.03 31.52 -1.27
CA GLU A 496 -17.52 31.08 0.03
C GLU A 496 -17.24 29.55 0.02
N ARG A 497 -18.10 28.73 -0.59
CA ARG A 497 -17.85 27.28 -0.78
C ARG A 497 -16.63 27.02 -1.65
N GLU A 498 -16.50 27.72 -2.76
CA GLU A 498 -15.36 27.57 -3.68
C GLU A 498 -14.05 28.01 -3.02
N SER A 499 -14.07 29.12 -2.27
CA SER A 499 -12.90 29.59 -1.51
C SER A 499 -12.50 28.60 -0.40
N ARG A 500 -13.47 28.00 0.30
CA ARG A 500 -13.20 26.96 1.31
C ARG A 500 -12.59 25.71 0.68
N MET A 501 -13.11 25.29 -0.46
CA MET A 501 -12.57 24.13 -1.19
C MET A 501 -11.14 24.39 -1.64
N GLN A 502 -10.83 25.61 -2.10
CA GLN A 502 -9.49 26.00 -2.53
C GLN A 502 -8.51 26.15 -1.36
N VAL A 503 -8.91 26.75 -0.23
CA VAL A 503 -8.09 26.76 1.00
C VAL A 503 -7.83 25.34 1.50
N HIS A 504 -8.77 24.42 1.32
CA HIS A 504 -8.57 23.02 1.67
C HIS A 504 -7.53 22.34 0.78
N THR A 505 -7.57 22.55 -0.54
CA THR A 505 -6.54 22.01 -1.45
C THR A 505 -5.17 22.64 -1.18
N ASP A 506 -5.13 23.92 -0.87
CA ASP A 506 -3.91 24.66 -0.56
C ASP A 506 -3.30 24.20 0.77
N PHE A 507 -4.12 24.01 1.81
CA PHE A 507 -3.67 23.45 3.10
C PHE A 507 -3.16 22.01 2.96
N GLN A 508 -3.83 21.18 2.15
CA GLN A 508 -3.35 19.82 1.85
C GLN A 508 -1.98 19.86 1.15
N THR A 509 -1.81 20.79 0.21
CA THR A 509 -0.54 20.96 -0.54
C THR A 509 0.58 21.47 0.37
N ILE A 510 0.32 22.46 1.23
CA ILE A 510 1.30 22.96 2.20
C ILE A 510 1.67 21.87 3.21
N SER A 511 0.69 21.13 3.72
CA SER A 511 0.92 20.03 4.66
C SER A 511 1.77 18.92 4.05
N PHE A 512 1.58 18.63 2.75
CA PHE A 512 2.42 17.70 2.00
C PHE A 512 3.89 18.18 1.94
N TRP A 513 4.12 19.46 1.65
CA TRP A 513 5.47 20.00 1.54
C TRP A 513 6.19 20.16 2.89
N LEU A 514 5.48 20.54 3.95
CA LEU A 514 6.06 20.63 5.30
C LEU A 514 6.54 19.26 5.80
N LEU A 515 5.75 18.20 5.56
CA LEU A 515 6.16 16.83 5.84
C LEU A 515 7.38 16.39 5.03
N LYS A 516 7.41 16.76 3.74
CA LYS A 516 8.57 16.46 2.87
C LYS A 516 9.84 17.14 3.39
N TYR A 517 9.72 18.39 3.86
CA TYR A 517 10.84 19.09 4.47
C TYR A 517 11.30 18.40 5.76
N GLU A 518 10.38 17.97 6.63
CA GLU A 518 10.71 17.31 7.89
C GLU A 518 11.42 15.95 7.69
N SER A 519 10.92 15.12 6.76
CA SER A 519 11.60 13.86 6.40
C SER A 519 12.99 14.10 5.82
N PHE A 520 13.15 15.10 4.94
CA PHE A 520 14.46 15.47 4.39
C PHE A 520 15.44 15.95 5.48
N THR A 521 14.95 16.69 6.48
CA THR A 521 15.79 17.11 7.62
C THR A 521 16.23 15.93 8.47
N GLN A 522 15.38 14.92 8.67
CA GLN A 522 15.74 13.69 9.40
C GLN A 522 16.80 12.87 8.65
N ASP A 523 16.67 12.75 7.33
CA ASP A 523 17.66 12.06 6.50
C ASP A 523 19.01 12.79 6.47
N LEU A 524 18.99 14.13 6.39
CA LEU A 524 20.18 14.96 6.54
C LEU A 524 20.84 14.77 7.91
N ASP A 525 20.05 14.72 8.99
CA ASP A 525 20.57 14.48 10.34
C ASP A 525 21.21 13.09 10.46
N LEU A 526 20.63 12.06 9.85
CA LEU A 526 21.20 10.71 9.81
C LEU A 526 22.50 10.68 9.01
N LEU A 527 22.56 11.33 7.85
CA LEU A 527 23.77 11.45 7.05
C LEU A 527 24.87 12.23 7.77
N LEU A 528 24.51 13.34 8.44
CA LEU A 528 25.44 14.11 9.25
C LEU A 528 25.99 13.28 10.40
N ARG A 529 25.13 12.53 11.12
CA ARG A 529 25.58 11.61 12.18
C ARG A 529 26.56 10.58 11.64
N LYS A 530 26.26 9.95 10.49
CA LYS A 530 27.14 8.97 9.86
C LYS A 530 28.49 9.58 9.49
N ILE A 531 28.51 10.77 8.89
CA ILE A 531 29.75 11.49 8.54
C ILE A 531 30.55 11.83 9.80
N PHE A 532 29.89 12.27 10.87
CA PHE A 532 30.55 12.55 12.16
C PHE A 532 31.14 11.30 12.80
N ASP A 533 30.42 10.17 12.77
CA ASP A 533 30.88 8.90 13.30
C ASP A 533 32.09 8.36 12.52
N ASP A 534 32.03 8.42 11.19
CA ASP A 534 33.14 8.04 10.31
C ASP A 534 34.37 8.94 10.53
N TRP A 535 34.16 10.25 10.66
CA TRP A 535 35.23 11.19 11.00
C TRP A 535 35.83 10.89 12.39
N ALA A 536 34.99 10.62 13.39
CA ALA A 536 35.44 10.27 14.74
C ALA A 536 36.18 8.93 14.78
N SER A 537 35.77 7.96 13.98
CA SER A 537 36.45 6.68 13.79
C SER A 537 37.81 6.87 13.14
N LYS A 538 37.88 7.60 12.02
CA LYS A 538 39.15 7.91 11.34
C LYS A 538 40.10 8.72 12.23
N LYS A 539 39.58 9.65 13.02
CA LYS A 539 40.38 10.41 14.00
C LYS A 539 40.96 9.49 15.10
N ARG A 540 40.19 8.50 15.55
CA ARG A 540 40.68 7.46 16.49
C ARG A 540 41.76 6.60 15.87
N GLU A 541 41.57 6.11 14.65
CA GLU A 541 42.58 5.35 13.90
C GLU A 541 43.90 6.14 13.76
N ILE A 542 43.81 7.41 13.36
CA ILE A 542 44.98 8.29 13.24
C ILE A 542 45.68 8.46 14.59
N SER A 543 44.94 8.57 15.70
CA SER A 543 45.52 8.67 17.05
C SER A 543 46.27 7.40 17.44
N VAL A 544 45.71 6.23 17.16
CA VAL A 544 46.35 4.93 17.42
C VAL A 544 47.62 4.78 16.57
N LEU A 545 47.55 5.09 15.27
CA LEU A 545 48.70 5.05 14.37
C LEU A 545 49.80 6.02 14.80
N LYS A 546 49.46 7.21 15.29
CA LYS A 546 50.43 8.16 15.87
C LYS A 546 51.12 7.59 17.11
N LYS A 547 50.36 6.97 18.03
CA LYS A 547 50.94 6.30 19.20
C LYS A 547 51.87 5.16 18.81
N TYR A 548 51.47 4.33 17.84
CA TYR A 548 52.29 3.24 17.34
C TYR A 548 53.57 3.73 16.65
N ARG A 549 53.47 4.79 15.84
CA ARG A 549 54.62 5.45 15.21
C ARG A 549 55.59 5.96 16.26
N ASN A 550 55.11 6.64 17.31
CA ASN A 550 55.95 7.18 18.37
C ASN A 550 56.63 6.06 19.18
N PHE A 551 55.93 4.99 19.51
CA PHE A 551 56.51 3.82 20.16
C PHE A 551 57.63 3.18 19.31
N ASN A 552 57.41 3.05 18.00
CA ASN A 552 58.44 2.54 17.08
C ASN A 552 59.64 3.48 16.98
N LEU A 553 59.42 4.79 16.96
CA LEU A 553 60.51 5.78 17.00
C LEU A 553 61.34 5.65 18.28
N GLU A 554 60.72 5.53 19.45
CA GLU A 554 61.43 5.30 20.72
C GLU A 554 62.20 3.97 20.74
N LYS A 555 61.66 2.92 20.10
CA LYS A 555 62.35 1.64 19.96
C LYS A 555 63.58 1.79 19.06
N ILE A 556 63.44 2.47 17.93
CA ILE A 556 64.55 2.75 17.01
C ILE A 556 65.60 3.58 17.75
N GLU A 557 65.24 4.66 18.43
CA GLU A 557 66.19 5.48 19.20
C GLU A 557 66.95 4.67 20.25
N ARG A 558 66.27 3.77 20.98
CA ARG A 558 66.93 2.87 21.93
C ARG A 558 67.92 1.94 21.25
N VAL A 559 67.54 1.32 20.13
CA VAL A 559 68.43 0.44 19.37
C VAL A 559 69.61 1.22 18.80
N THR A 560 69.39 2.40 18.25
CA THR A 560 70.46 3.28 17.75
C THR A 560 71.44 3.67 18.85
N LYS A 561 70.95 4.00 20.06
CA LYS A 561 71.81 4.26 21.23
C LYS A 561 72.64 3.03 21.63
N GLN A 562 72.03 1.84 21.62
CA GLN A 562 72.75 0.60 21.91
C GLN A 562 73.80 0.26 20.85
N ILE A 563 73.51 0.51 19.58
CA ILE A 563 74.47 0.33 18.48
C ILE A 563 75.64 1.31 18.67
N ALA A 564 75.37 2.59 18.89
CA ALA A 564 76.41 3.60 19.13
C ALA A 564 77.31 3.25 20.32
N GLN A 565 76.75 2.78 21.44
CA GLN A 565 77.52 2.31 22.60
C GLN A 565 78.41 1.10 22.25
N LYS A 566 77.89 0.15 21.47
CA LYS A 566 78.68 -1.01 21.04
C LYS A 566 79.77 -0.64 20.05
N GLU A 567 79.51 0.30 19.14
CA GLU A 567 80.50 0.83 18.20
C GLU A 567 81.63 1.56 18.93
N GLU A 568 81.31 2.36 19.95
CA GLU A 568 82.32 3.02 20.79
C GLU A 568 83.23 1.99 21.48
N VAL A 569 82.65 0.93 22.06
CA VAL A 569 83.42 -0.16 22.69
C VAL A 569 84.29 -0.90 21.67
N ILE A 570 83.76 -1.18 20.48
CA ILE A 570 84.54 -1.83 19.41
C ILE A 570 85.71 -0.95 18.97
N GLU A 571 85.50 0.36 18.87
CA GLU A 571 86.55 1.30 18.50
C GLU A 571 87.61 1.43 19.60
N THR A 572 87.22 1.46 20.87
CA THR A 572 88.19 1.44 21.99
C THR A 572 89.01 0.16 22.01
N ASP A 573 88.36 -1.00 21.84
CA ASP A 573 89.05 -2.30 21.79
C ASP A 573 90.02 -2.38 20.60
N ARG A 574 89.62 -1.83 19.45
CA ARG A 574 90.47 -1.77 18.25
C ARG A 574 91.69 -0.88 18.48
N MET A 575 91.49 0.30 19.06
CA MET A 575 92.57 1.23 19.40
C MET A 575 93.53 0.65 20.44
N GLU A 576 93.03 -0.10 21.43
CA GLU A 576 93.86 -0.80 22.40
C GLU A 576 94.69 -1.91 21.75
N LYS A 577 94.09 -2.74 20.90
CA LYS A 577 94.81 -3.77 20.14
C LYS A 577 95.89 -3.17 19.23
N GLU A 578 95.60 -2.06 18.55
CA GLU A 578 96.60 -1.36 17.72
C GLU A 578 97.77 -0.81 18.56
N LYS A 579 97.49 -0.21 19.73
CA LYS A 579 98.52 0.22 20.69
C LYS A 579 99.35 -0.95 21.20
N GLU A 580 98.72 -2.10 21.45
CA GLU A 580 99.40 -3.30 21.93
C GLU A 580 100.35 -3.86 20.87
N ILE A 581 99.90 -3.96 19.61
CA ILE A 581 100.75 -4.32 18.46
C ILE A 581 101.91 -3.33 18.29
N GLN A 582 101.67 -2.02 18.48
CA GLN A 582 102.74 -1.02 18.43
C GLN A 582 103.77 -1.23 19.55
N ARG A 583 103.33 -1.46 20.79
CA ARG A 583 104.23 -1.77 21.92
C ARG A 583 105.06 -3.03 21.64
N GLU A 584 104.44 -4.08 21.11
CA GLU A 584 105.16 -5.30 20.72
C GLU A 584 106.19 -5.05 19.63
N ARG A 585 105.85 -4.27 18.59
CA ARG A 585 106.79 -3.86 17.54
C ARG A 585 107.95 -3.04 18.10
N GLU A 586 107.70 -2.14 19.04
CA GLU A 586 108.75 -1.37 19.71
C GLU A 586 109.66 -2.26 20.58
N ILE A 587 109.08 -3.19 21.34
CA ILE A 587 109.84 -4.17 22.13
C ILE A 587 110.71 -5.03 21.20
N LEU A 588 110.16 -5.47 20.07
CA LEU A 588 110.90 -6.24 19.07
C LEU A 588 112.04 -5.41 18.47
N LYS A 589 111.79 -4.15 18.09
CA LYS A 589 112.85 -3.22 17.63
C LYS A 589 113.95 -3.05 18.68
N ARG A 590 113.59 -2.87 19.96
CA ARG A 590 114.55 -2.77 21.07
C ARG A 590 115.34 -4.06 21.25
N ARG A 591 114.70 -5.23 21.16
CA ARG A 591 115.36 -6.54 21.21
C ARG A 591 116.32 -6.73 20.03
N LEU A 592 115.90 -6.40 18.81
CA LEU A 592 116.75 -6.45 17.62
C LEU A 592 117.96 -5.52 17.74
N ALA A 593 117.75 -4.28 18.18
CA ALA A 593 118.84 -3.35 18.46
C ALA A 593 119.80 -3.90 19.53
N ALA A 594 119.28 -4.47 20.62
CA ALA A 594 120.09 -5.11 21.65
C ALA A 594 120.89 -6.31 21.09
N THR A 595 120.28 -7.15 20.23
CA THR A 595 121.00 -8.26 19.58
C THR A 595 122.07 -7.78 18.61
N LEU A 596 121.84 -6.69 17.87
CA LEU A 596 122.84 -6.07 17.00
C LEU A 596 124.01 -5.51 17.80
N ILE A 597 123.74 -4.82 18.92
CA ILE A 597 124.77 -4.32 19.84
C ILE A 597 125.57 -5.48 20.43
N GLN A 598 124.89 -6.55 20.89
CA GLN A 598 125.53 -7.76 21.40
C GLN A 598 126.38 -8.44 20.31
N ALA A 599 125.89 -8.55 19.08
CA ALA A 599 126.62 -9.14 17.95
C ALA A 599 127.84 -8.29 17.56
N TYR A 600 127.69 -6.96 17.51
CA TYR A 600 128.79 -6.02 17.29
C TYR A 600 129.85 -6.14 18.39
N TRP A 601 129.44 -6.17 19.66
CA TRP A 601 130.36 -6.35 20.79
C TRP A 601 131.07 -7.70 20.72
N ARG A 602 130.35 -8.81 20.50
CA ARG A 602 130.92 -10.15 20.31
C ARG A 602 131.92 -10.18 19.15
N GLY A 603 131.56 -9.63 17.98
CA GLY A 603 132.46 -9.54 16.84
C GLY A 603 133.69 -8.67 17.12
N THR A 604 133.55 -7.62 17.92
CA THR A 604 134.67 -6.78 18.38
C THR A 604 135.57 -7.53 19.36
N MET A 605 135.00 -8.31 20.29
CA MET A 605 135.74 -9.18 21.21
C MET A 605 136.54 -10.24 20.47
N VAL A 606 135.96 -10.85 19.42
CA VAL A 606 136.65 -11.81 18.55
C VAL A 606 137.77 -11.12 17.76
N ARG A 607 137.49 -10.00 17.08
CA ARG A 607 138.49 -9.28 16.27
C ARG A 607 139.65 -8.73 17.11
N LYS A 608 139.38 -8.23 18.31
CA LYS A 608 140.39 -7.74 19.25
C LYS A 608 141.01 -8.84 20.12
N HIS A 609 140.61 -10.11 19.95
CA HIS A 609 141.14 -11.27 20.69
C HIS A 609 141.05 -11.12 22.22
N LEU A 610 139.94 -10.56 22.70
CA LEU A 610 139.70 -10.29 24.13
C LEU A 610 138.82 -11.39 24.75
N GLY A 611 139.12 -11.79 25.98
CA GLY A 611 138.37 -12.82 26.72
C GLY A 611 138.67 -14.26 26.27
N PRO A 612 137.68 -15.18 26.31
CA PRO A 612 137.89 -16.63 26.12
C PRO A 612 138.29 -17.07 24.69
N TYR A 613 138.43 -16.14 23.75
CA TYR A 613 138.76 -16.39 22.34
C TYR A 613 140.26 -16.26 22.00
N LYS A 614 141.16 -16.32 23.00
CA LYS A 614 142.61 -16.43 22.76
C LYS A 614 142.98 -17.81 22.20
N ILE A 615 143.67 -17.83 21.07
CA ILE A 615 144.19 -19.05 20.41
C ILE A 615 145.27 -19.69 21.31
N LYS A 616 144.98 -20.88 21.86
CA LYS A 616 145.92 -21.70 22.65
C LYS A 616 146.63 -22.74 21.77
N LYS A 617 147.96 -22.89 21.96
CA LYS A 617 148.82 -23.94 21.34
C LYS A 617 148.60 -25.34 21.99
N PRO A 618 148.96 -26.46 21.32
CA PRO A 618 148.26 -27.75 21.48
C PRO A 618 149.05 -28.87 22.18
N LYS A 619 148.32 -29.90 22.69
CA LYS A 619 148.60 -31.38 22.77
C LYS A 619 147.90 -32.00 24.00
N LYS A 620 147.42 -33.26 24.07
CA LYS A 620 147.32 -34.46 23.20
C LYS A 620 146.24 -35.42 23.77
N LYS A 621 145.82 -36.38 22.94
CA LYS A 621 144.71 -37.38 23.01
C LYS A 621 144.58 -38.29 24.27
N GLY A 622 143.32 -38.69 24.56
CA GLY A 622 142.93 -39.90 25.29
C GLY A 622 141.54 -40.43 24.85
N LYS A 623 141.47 -41.71 24.46
CA LYS A 623 140.33 -42.58 24.08
C LYS A 623 139.38 -42.83 25.29
N LYS A 624 138.16 -43.39 25.28
CA LYS A 624 137.04 -43.77 24.36
C LYS A 624 136.00 -44.45 25.30
N ASP A 625 134.69 -44.33 25.02
CA ASP A 625 133.53 -45.21 25.38
C ASP A 625 132.28 -44.33 25.63
N LYS A 626 131.11 -44.41 24.98
CA LYS A 626 130.25 -45.39 24.26
C LYS A 626 129.19 -46.07 25.15
N LYS A 627 127.91 -45.86 24.77
CA LYS A 627 126.60 -46.33 25.29
C LYS A 627 125.92 -45.35 26.27
N GLY A 628 124.65 -44.97 26.15
CA GLY A 628 123.59 -45.29 25.19
C GLY A 628 122.22 -44.96 25.80
N LYS A 629 121.30 -44.41 24.97
CA LYS A 629 119.86 -44.77 24.82
C LYS A 629 119.05 -44.95 26.13
N LYS A 630 117.96 -44.20 26.39
CA LYS A 630 116.64 -44.21 25.69
C LYS A 630 115.78 -43.08 26.34
N LYS A 631 115.04 -42.25 25.58
CA LYS A 631 113.64 -42.45 25.10
C LYS A 631 112.70 -42.91 26.23
N GLY A 632 111.53 -42.35 26.51
CA GLY A 632 110.64 -41.41 25.81
C GLY A 632 109.23 -41.62 26.37
N LYS A 633 108.44 -40.54 26.51
CA LYS A 633 106.99 -40.41 26.82
C LYS A 633 106.83 -38.89 27.09
N LYS A 634 105.93 -38.11 26.49
CA LYS A 634 104.70 -38.28 25.73
C LYS A 634 104.70 -37.31 24.56
#